data_AF-A0AAW9HEV7-F1
#
_entry.id   AF-A0AAW9HEV7-F1
#
_cell.length_a   1.000
_cell.length_b   1.000
_cell.length_c   1.000
_cell.angle_alpha   90.00
_cell.angle_beta   90.00
_cell.angle_gamma   90.00
#
_symmetry.space_group_name_H-M   'P 1'
#
loop_
_entity.id
_entity.type
_entity.pdbx_description
1 polymer ?
#
loop_
_entity_poly.entity_id
_entity_poly.type
_entity_poly.pdbx_seq_one_letter_code
_entity_poly.pdbx_strand_id
1 'polypeptide(L)'
;MRTHTHRALAAALTAGVAVALLPAGAAVAQPVQNNDDAGAATAARTVPSLAEAEKNVAAAQETVAARQADVDRLTAAAAEAKAKAAEAEKAAEQTQAAVTQSEQKHADATKAVDAAQRAADAVSGAGKAAKGQLPQAAEQAKESADQAAAAQIAHEKAEASAREAAGVVAAKEAELKEKAAAAQAAGAELTTAREVAAAARADKERLGKEVAQLEQQKSAALEALVQAETELEQAKAKHEEVLEAEVAKVRKESDAVRAAQDAVKQKEAEKNAAAAEARKAEDAMVTATEADQAAKKAVTEAEAVKAEAERAAAELDAEAKKLEQAEGPLSVQVTEKQAAEKDAEAALADAQKIEKMKREQLKNLEELAKKDTELQSLVDQQKQKVEEAEKITAQKQQAFEDAKTAHADAVAALEAARNKTQQKKDEHQKAVTAKEEAERQVQLATAAAEQRAEELVTAKAESEKATEKARDAAKAVADARDTLVAAEDKMNAAVAAQKQALEQAEAPVREAEGKRDAANKTASDATEKVRSLKERVAGLEPTWAQATERLAKAEKDMTAAQAAADAAKEAATKAKAAAETAREAAAEAVRTLEAARATAAQKQAELTRLADASNTYDERQWNVRLATEKAQAAEAELRAAQDAHAKTTLALAAAREAEESALKAQGEAQRELTAAELALKVAQRDLELARQQAPTPEQKPGQKPGSKPGKPENPAVPENPGQSPAAPSPSQPAGKPAAKHSAAENKTTTVKRAAAKNAAPTQKLPETGSDMSGAIGAATLLMLAGGAVVLGRSRARHAVK
;
A
#
# COMPACT_ATOMS: atom_id res chain seq x y z
N MET A 1 -85.55 -71.49 3.20
CA MET A 1 -86.98 -71.43 2.81
C MET A 1 -87.04 -71.57 1.27
N ARG A 2 -87.85 -72.49 0.72
CA ARG A 2 -89.16 -72.25 0.05
C ARG A 2 -89.07 -71.29 -1.16
N THR A 3 -89.62 -71.54 -2.36
CA THR A 3 -90.51 -72.60 -2.95
C THR A 3 -90.56 -72.40 -4.50
N HIS A 4 -91.19 -73.16 -5.43
CA HIS A 4 -92.08 -74.35 -5.46
C HIS A 4 -92.17 -74.94 -6.91
N THR A 5 -92.47 -76.27 -7.07
CA THR A 5 -93.30 -76.91 -8.16
C THR A 5 -92.96 -76.80 -9.67
N HIS A 6 -93.48 -77.61 -10.63
CA HIS A 6 -93.89 -79.05 -10.71
C HIS A 6 -94.19 -79.50 -12.19
N ARG A 7 -94.01 -80.82 -12.45
CA ARG A 7 -94.71 -81.77 -13.38
C ARG A 7 -95.34 -81.34 -14.75
N ALA A 8 -94.89 -82.01 -15.83
CA ALA A 8 -95.68 -82.60 -16.95
C ALA A 8 -94.79 -83.63 -17.72
N LEU A 9 -95.15 -84.83 -18.22
CA LEU A 9 -96.32 -85.74 -18.19
C LEU A 9 -97.24 -85.82 -19.45
N ALA A 10 -97.36 -87.05 -20.02
CA ALA A 10 -98.29 -87.57 -21.06
C ALA A 10 -98.05 -87.22 -22.57
N ALA A 11 -98.61 -87.92 -23.58
CA ALA A 11 -98.84 -89.38 -23.83
C ALA A 11 -99.45 -89.63 -25.24
N ALA A 12 -98.98 -90.65 -26.01
CA ALA A 12 -99.63 -91.34 -27.15
C ALA A 12 -98.64 -92.43 -27.68
N LEU A 13 -98.92 -93.69 -28.05
CA LEU A 13 -100.10 -94.58 -28.18
C LEU A 13 -100.95 -94.60 -29.49
N THR A 14 -100.79 -95.71 -30.23
CA THR A 14 -101.76 -96.52 -31.01
C THR A 14 -102.17 -96.18 -32.46
N ALA A 15 -101.65 -96.98 -33.41
CA ALA A 15 -102.36 -97.77 -34.45
C ALA A 15 -101.36 -98.85 -34.96
N GLY A 16 -101.70 -100.05 -35.46
CA GLY A 16 -102.97 -100.69 -35.84
C GLY A 16 -102.97 -101.02 -37.36
N VAL A 17 -103.48 -102.16 -37.88
CA VAL A 17 -104.19 -103.35 -37.34
C VAL A 17 -104.16 -104.50 -38.39
N ALA A 18 -104.27 -105.77 -37.95
CA ALA A 18 -104.61 -107.01 -38.71
C ALA A 18 -103.70 -107.48 -39.88
N VAL A 19 -103.52 -108.77 -40.24
CA VAL A 19 -104.13 -110.10 -39.93
C VAL A 19 -105.28 -110.59 -40.84
N ALA A 20 -104.99 -111.64 -41.62
CA ALA A 20 -105.87 -112.75 -42.05
C ALA A 20 -104.92 -113.95 -42.34
N LEU A 21 -105.04 -115.19 -41.83
CA LEU A 21 -106.14 -116.08 -41.43
C LEU A 21 -106.97 -116.61 -42.62
N LEU A 22 -106.66 -117.82 -43.10
CA LEU A 22 -107.32 -119.13 -42.76
C LEU A 22 -108.27 -119.57 -43.93
N PRO A 23 -108.86 -120.77 -43.94
CA PRO A 23 -108.25 -122.10 -43.74
C PRO A 23 -108.70 -123.15 -44.79
N ALA A 24 -108.12 -124.35 -44.76
CA ALA A 24 -108.83 -125.57 -45.15
C ALA A 24 -108.24 -126.82 -44.45
N GLY A 25 -109.08 -127.55 -43.72
CA GLY A 25 -108.91 -128.99 -43.49
C GLY A 25 -109.97 -129.76 -44.30
N ALA A 26 -110.13 -131.07 -44.20
CA ALA A 26 -109.36 -132.10 -43.50
C ALA A 26 -109.73 -133.47 -44.09
N ALA A 27 -108.93 -134.52 -43.85
CA ALA A 27 -109.37 -135.90 -44.03
C ALA A 27 -108.63 -136.81 -43.03
N VAL A 28 -109.38 -137.51 -42.19
CA VAL A 28 -108.88 -138.58 -41.31
C VAL A 28 -109.30 -139.92 -41.89
N ALA A 29 -108.38 -140.88 -41.93
CA ALA A 29 -108.67 -142.30 -41.98
C ALA A 29 -107.97 -142.97 -40.80
N GLN A 30 -108.70 -143.82 -40.06
CA GLN A 30 -108.25 -144.44 -38.81
C GLN A 30 -107.83 -145.93 -39.02
N PRO A 31 -107.13 -146.55 -38.05
CA PRO A 31 -106.56 -147.88 -38.24
C PRO A 31 -107.59 -149.01 -38.11
N VAL A 32 -107.22 -150.19 -38.62
CA VAL A 32 -107.88 -151.47 -38.37
C VAL A 32 -106.83 -152.49 -37.91
N GLN A 33 -107.20 -153.38 -36.98
CA GLN A 33 -106.32 -154.42 -36.42
C GLN A 33 -106.73 -155.83 -36.88
N ASN A 34 -105.85 -156.79 -36.57
CA ASN A 34 -106.10 -158.25 -36.42
C ASN A 34 -106.25 -159.10 -37.69
N ASN A 35 -106.11 -160.42 -37.46
CA ASN A 35 -106.14 -161.56 -38.39
C ASN A 35 -104.87 -161.64 -39.27
N ASP A 36 -103.99 -162.64 -39.16
CA ASP A 36 -104.06 -164.01 -38.60
C ASP A 36 -105.15 -164.91 -39.21
N ASP A 37 -104.78 -166.15 -39.51
CA ASP A 37 -105.58 -167.22 -40.15
C ASP A 37 -106.25 -166.93 -41.51
N ALA A 38 -105.47 -167.12 -42.60
CA ALA A 38 -105.85 -167.97 -43.73
C ALA A 38 -104.62 -168.24 -44.63
N GLY A 39 -104.28 -169.46 -45.04
CA GLY A 39 -105.03 -170.71 -44.97
C GLY A 39 -105.69 -171.07 -46.30
N ALA A 40 -104.86 -171.45 -47.28
CA ALA A 40 -105.21 -172.12 -48.55
C ALA A 40 -106.60 -171.84 -49.17
N ALA A 41 -106.66 -170.91 -50.13
CA ALA A 41 -107.77 -170.81 -51.07
C ALA A 41 -107.27 -170.94 -52.52
N THR A 42 -107.30 -172.17 -53.06
CA THR A 42 -107.24 -172.43 -54.51
C THR A 42 -108.52 -171.97 -55.20
N ALA A 43 -108.73 -170.65 -55.25
CA ALA A 43 -109.63 -170.05 -56.20
C ALA A 43 -108.89 -169.88 -57.53
N ALA A 44 -109.43 -170.42 -58.63
CA ALA A 44 -108.86 -170.24 -59.95
C ALA A 44 -109.01 -168.77 -60.38
N ARG A 45 -108.02 -167.92 -60.05
CA ARG A 45 -107.90 -166.60 -60.66
C ARG A 45 -107.65 -166.79 -62.15
N THR A 46 -108.71 -166.63 -62.92
CA THR A 46 -108.66 -166.29 -64.34
C THR A 46 -107.59 -165.21 -64.51
N VAL A 47 -106.57 -165.52 -65.30
CA VAL A 47 -105.44 -164.61 -65.53
C VAL A 47 -106.01 -163.28 -66.06
N PRO A 48 -105.63 -162.12 -65.49
CA PRO A 48 -106.17 -160.84 -65.94
C PRO A 48 -105.93 -160.68 -67.44
N SER A 49 -106.87 -160.04 -68.13
CA SER A 49 -106.75 -159.88 -69.58
C SER A 49 -105.50 -159.06 -69.91
N LEU A 50 -104.88 -159.35 -71.06
CA LEU A 50 -103.61 -158.74 -71.47
C LEU A 50 -103.59 -157.21 -71.29
N ALA A 51 -104.70 -156.55 -71.62
CA ALA A 51 -104.87 -155.10 -71.53
C ALA A 51 -104.92 -154.56 -70.09
N GLU A 52 -105.41 -155.32 -69.11
CA GLU A 52 -105.46 -154.89 -67.70
C GLU A 52 -104.08 -154.91 -67.07
N ALA A 53 -103.27 -155.93 -67.37
CA ALA A 53 -101.93 -156.05 -66.82
C ALA A 53 -100.95 -155.01 -67.40
N GLU A 54 -101.08 -154.65 -68.69
CA GLU A 54 -100.30 -153.55 -69.29
C GLU A 54 -100.60 -152.20 -68.64
N LYS A 55 -101.88 -151.93 -68.30
CA LYS A 55 -102.30 -150.71 -67.60
C LYS A 55 -101.70 -150.59 -66.19
N ASN A 56 -101.62 -151.69 -65.45
CA ASN A 56 -101.11 -151.69 -64.08
C ASN A 56 -99.62 -151.36 -63.98
N VAL A 57 -98.81 -151.75 -64.99
CA VAL A 57 -97.38 -151.41 -65.03
C VAL A 57 -97.17 -149.91 -65.18
N ALA A 58 -97.92 -149.26 -66.08
CA ALA A 58 -97.76 -147.83 -66.36
C ALA A 58 -98.00 -146.95 -65.12
N ALA A 59 -99.09 -147.20 -64.38
CA ALA A 59 -99.43 -146.45 -63.16
C ALA A 59 -98.36 -146.58 -62.06
N ALA A 60 -97.72 -147.75 -61.95
CA ALA A 60 -96.66 -147.96 -60.97
C ALA A 60 -95.33 -147.28 -61.38
N GLN A 61 -95.05 -147.15 -62.69
CA GLN A 61 -93.89 -146.38 -63.18
C GLN A 61 -94.03 -144.89 -62.88
N GLU A 62 -95.21 -144.32 -63.10
CA GLU A 62 -95.53 -142.92 -62.78
C GLU A 62 -95.35 -142.62 -61.28
N THR A 63 -95.80 -143.55 -60.42
CA THR A 63 -95.67 -143.42 -58.96
C THR A 63 -94.21 -143.37 -58.50
N VAL A 64 -93.33 -144.19 -59.07
CA VAL A 64 -91.88 -144.16 -58.75
C VAL A 64 -91.24 -142.84 -59.18
N ALA A 65 -91.54 -142.36 -60.40
CA ALA A 65 -90.99 -141.12 -60.92
C ALA A 65 -91.37 -139.89 -60.05
N ALA A 66 -92.61 -139.85 -59.56
CA ALA A 66 -93.06 -138.80 -58.64
C ALA A 66 -92.26 -138.80 -57.33
N ARG A 67 -92.04 -139.97 -56.71
CA ARG A 67 -91.33 -140.07 -55.42
C ARG A 67 -89.82 -139.82 -55.50
N GLN A 68 -89.20 -140.04 -56.65
CA GLN A 68 -87.81 -139.63 -56.87
C GLN A 68 -87.68 -138.09 -56.81
N ALA A 69 -88.60 -137.35 -57.44
CA ALA A 69 -88.59 -135.89 -57.44
C ALA A 69 -88.79 -135.28 -56.03
N ASP A 70 -89.62 -135.90 -55.18
CA ASP A 70 -89.78 -135.50 -53.77
C ASP A 70 -88.45 -135.60 -53.00
N VAL A 71 -87.71 -136.71 -53.17
CA VAL A 71 -86.42 -136.98 -52.52
C VAL A 71 -85.36 -135.95 -52.92
N ASP A 72 -85.23 -135.67 -54.21
CA ASP A 72 -84.21 -134.75 -54.72
C ASP A 72 -84.49 -133.31 -54.23
N ARG A 73 -85.76 -132.91 -54.20
CA ARG A 73 -86.18 -131.59 -53.70
C ARG A 73 -85.89 -131.42 -52.20
N LEU A 74 -86.18 -132.43 -51.38
CA LEU A 74 -85.94 -132.35 -49.93
C LEU A 74 -84.45 -132.46 -49.59
N THR A 75 -83.67 -133.18 -50.40
CA THR A 75 -82.20 -133.21 -50.32
C THR A 75 -81.58 -131.83 -50.50
N ALA A 76 -82.06 -131.04 -51.47
CA ALA A 76 -81.61 -129.67 -51.67
C ALA A 76 -81.97 -128.75 -50.48
N ALA A 77 -83.19 -128.88 -49.93
CA ALA A 77 -83.64 -128.08 -48.79
C ALA A 77 -82.81 -128.32 -47.52
N ALA A 78 -82.43 -129.57 -47.24
CA ALA A 78 -81.56 -129.93 -46.11
C ALA A 78 -80.15 -129.33 -46.24
N ALA A 79 -79.59 -129.30 -47.45
CA ALA A 79 -78.28 -128.68 -47.70
C ALA A 79 -78.31 -127.15 -47.49
N GLU A 80 -79.39 -126.46 -47.91
CA GLU A 80 -79.54 -125.02 -47.71
C GLU A 80 -79.70 -124.64 -46.23
N ALA A 81 -80.49 -125.42 -45.47
CA ALA A 81 -80.69 -125.20 -44.05
C ALA A 81 -79.37 -125.35 -43.25
N LYS A 82 -78.58 -126.38 -43.59
CA LYS A 82 -77.24 -126.62 -43.02
C LYS A 82 -76.26 -125.47 -43.27
N ALA A 83 -76.28 -124.88 -44.46
CA ALA A 83 -75.43 -123.73 -44.77
C ALA A 83 -75.77 -122.52 -43.88
N LYS A 84 -77.07 -122.24 -43.69
CA LYS A 84 -77.55 -121.14 -42.83
C LYS A 84 -77.22 -121.35 -41.35
N ALA A 85 -77.23 -122.59 -40.86
CA ALA A 85 -76.79 -122.90 -39.51
C ALA A 85 -75.30 -122.55 -39.29
N ALA A 86 -74.42 -122.88 -40.24
CA ALA A 86 -73.00 -122.56 -40.16
C ALA A 86 -72.70 -121.05 -40.25
N GLU A 87 -73.44 -120.30 -41.06
CA GLU A 87 -73.31 -118.83 -41.12
C GLU A 87 -73.74 -118.16 -39.80
N ALA A 88 -74.84 -118.62 -39.21
CA ALA A 88 -75.31 -118.11 -37.92
C ALA A 88 -74.36 -118.45 -36.76
N GLU A 89 -73.67 -119.59 -36.81
CA GLU A 89 -72.67 -119.99 -35.81
C GLU A 89 -71.46 -119.06 -35.82
N LYS A 90 -70.91 -118.80 -37.01
CA LYS A 90 -69.83 -117.83 -37.22
C LYS A 90 -70.21 -116.40 -36.80
N ALA A 91 -71.47 -116.00 -37.00
CA ALA A 91 -71.99 -114.72 -36.53
C ALA A 91 -72.03 -114.64 -34.99
N ALA A 92 -72.42 -115.73 -34.31
CA ALA A 92 -72.40 -115.80 -32.85
C ALA A 92 -70.97 -115.66 -32.30
N GLU A 93 -70.01 -116.44 -32.80
CA GLU A 93 -68.58 -116.36 -32.41
C GLU A 93 -68.01 -114.93 -32.53
N GLN A 94 -68.27 -114.25 -33.65
CA GLN A 94 -67.81 -112.88 -33.87
C GLN A 94 -68.38 -111.89 -32.86
N THR A 95 -69.68 -111.99 -32.56
CA THR A 95 -70.30 -111.16 -31.51
C THR A 95 -69.81 -111.51 -30.10
N GLN A 96 -69.47 -112.77 -29.82
CA GLN A 96 -68.92 -113.18 -28.53
C GLN A 96 -67.54 -112.55 -28.29
N ALA A 97 -66.67 -112.56 -29.30
CA ALA A 97 -65.38 -111.88 -29.25
C ALA A 97 -65.51 -110.36 -29.02
N ALA A 98 -66.53 -109.73 -29.61
CA ALA A 98 -66.84 -108.31 -29.40
C ALA A 98 -67.31 -108.02 -27.96
N VAL A 99 -68.03 -108.95 -27.31
CA VAL A 99 -68.37 -108.85 -25.88
C VAL A 99 -67.09 -108.83 -25.05
N THR A 100 -66.24 -109.85 -25.17
CA THR A 100 -65.00 -109.97 -24.36
C THR A 100 -64.08 -108.75 -24.53
N GLN A 101 -63.94 -108.22 -25.75
CA GLN A 101 -63.17 -106.99 -25.97
C GLN A 101 -63.77 -105.78 -25.25
N SER A 102 -65.10 -105.66 -25.24
CA SER A 102 -65.81 -104.55 -24.60
C SER A 102 -65.82 -104.67 -23.07
N GLU A 103 -65.87 -105.89 -22.53
CA GLU A 103 -65.70 -106.17 -21.10
C GLU A 103 -64.33 -105.70 -20.61
N GLN A 104 -63.27 -105.99 -21.36
CA GLN A 104 -61.92 -105.55 -21.02
C GLN A 104 -61.77 -104.03 -21.10
N LYS A 105 -62.30 -103.37 -22.14
CA LYS A 105 -62.37 -101.90 -22.22
C LYS A 105 -63.06 -101.28 -21.00
N HIS A 106 -64.22 -101.81 -20.62
CA HIS A 106 -64.99 -101.31 -19.49
C HIS A 106 -64.26 -101.50 -18.15
N ALA A 107 -63.62 -102.66 -17.95
CA ALA A 107 -62.82 -102.93 -16.76
C ALA A 107 -61.61 -101.98 -16.63
N ASP A 108 -60.90 -101.70 -17.72
CA ASP A 108 -59.74 -100.79 -17.70
C ASP A 108 -60.15 -99.31 -17.60
N ALA A 109 -61.28 -98.92 -18.19
CA ALA A 109 -61.86 -97.59 -17.99
C ALA A 109 -62.32 -97.37 -16.53
N THR A 110 -62.91 -98.40 -15.90
CA THR A 110 -63.28 -98.36 -14.47
C THR A 110 -62.06 -98.17 -13.57
N LYS A 111 -60.96 -98.91 -13.81
CA LYS A 111 -59.68 -98.71 -13.09
C LYS A 111 -59.14 -97.29 -13.24
N ALA A 112 -59.34 -96.66 -14.41
CA ALA A 112 -58.93 -95.27 -14.63
C ALA A 112 -59.75 -94.26 -13.81
N VAL A 113 -61.04 -94.53 -13.57
CA VAL A 113 -61.88 -93.74 -12.64
C VAL A 113 -61.34 -93.83 -11.22
N ASP A 114 -61.12 -95.05 -10.71
CA ASP A 114 -60.57 -95.28 -9.36
C ASP A 114 -59.22 -94.59 -9.17
N ALA A 115 -58.34 -94.68 -10.16
CA ALA A 115 -57.02 -94.03 -10.13
C ALA A 115 -57.12 -92.50 -10.13
N ALA A 116 -58.01 -91.93 -10.94
CA ALA A 116 -58.26 -90.48 -10.96
C ALA A 116 -58.89 -90.00 -9.64
N GLN A 117 -59.87 -90.74 -9.10
CA GLN A 117 -60.56 -90.40 -7.87
C GLN A 117 -59.59 -90.39 -6.68
N ARG A 118 -58.78 -91.44 -6.50
CA ARG A 118 -57.73 -91.49 -5.46
C ARG A 118 -56.73 -90.33 -5.59
N ALA A 119 -56.34 -89.96 -6.82
CA ALA A 119 -55.45 -88.85 -7.08
C ALA A 119 -56.08 -87.47 -6.80
N ALA A 120 -57.41 -87.36 -6.84
CA ALA A 120 -58.15 -86.16 -6.48
C ALA A 120 -58.44 -86.05 -4.98
N ASP A 121 -58.76 -87.17 -4.32
CA ASP A 121 -58.98 -87.21 -2.87
C ASP A 121 -57.70 -86.90 -2.09
N ALA A 122 -56.55 -87.41 -2.56
CA ALA A 122 -55.23 -87.12 -1.97
C ALA A 122 -54.88 -85.61 -1.90
N VAL A 123 -55.46 -84.78 -2.77
CA VAL A 123 -55.29 -83.32 -2.75
C VAL A 123 -56.55 -82.55 -2.30
N SER A 124 -57.66 -83.25 -2.02
CA SER A 124 -58.98 -82.65 -1.76
C SER A 124 -59.00 -81.78 -0.51
N GLY A 125 -58.38 -82.21 0.58
CA GLY A 125 -58.28 -81.41 1.81
C GLY A 125 -57.42 -80.15 1.63
N ALA A 126 -56.21 -80.33 1.11
CA ALA A 126 -55.25 -79.23 0.93
C ALA A 126 -55.74 -78.19 -0.09
N GLY A 127 -56.25 -78.64 -1.24
CA GLY A 127 -56.72 -77.76 -2.31
C GLY A 127 -57.97 -76.97 -1.94
N LYS A 128 -58.94 -77.58 -1.25
CA LYS A 128 -60.13 -76.85 -0.76
C LYS A 128 -59.76 -75.82 0.31
N ALA A 129 -58.86 -76.16 1.23
CA ALA A 129 -58.35 -75.21 2.22
C ALA A 129 -57.64 -74.04 1.53
N ALA A 130 -56.73 -74.33 0.59
CA ALA A 130 -56.02 -73.31 -0.17
C ALA A 130 -56.96 -72.40 -0.98
N LYS A 131 -57.96 -72.97 -1.66
CA LYS A 131 -58.97 -72.24 -2.43
C LYS A 131 -59.85 -71.33 -1.56
N GLY A 132 -60.09 -71.70 -0.30
CA GLY A 132 -60.75 -70.85 0.70
C GLY A 132 -59.85 -69.75 1.27
N GLN A 133 -58.54 -70.01 1.40
CA GLN A 133 -57.56 -69.06 1.94
C GLN A 133 -57.04 -68.05 0.89
N LEU A 134 -57.10 -68.39 -0.40
CA LEU A 134 -56.60 -67.58 -1.51
C LEU A 134 -57.01 -66.10 -1.47
N PRO A 135 -58.29 -65.72 -1.25
CA PRO A 135 -58.68 -64.31 -1.20
C PRO A 135 -58.04 -63.54 -0.04
N GLN A 136 -57.91 -64.18 1.12
CA GLN A 136 -57.28 -63.58 2.31
C GLN A 136 -55.76 -63.45 2.14
N ALA A 137 -55.12 -64.46 1.55
CA ALA A 137 -53.69 -64.40 1.23
C ALA A 137 -53.38 -63.35 0.15
N ALA A 138 -54.28 -63.15 -0.83
CA ALA A 138 -54.13 -62.13 -1.86
C ALA A 138 -54.18 -60.71 -1.28
N GLU A 139 -55.15 -60.42 -0.41
CA GLU A 139 -55.23 -59.12 0.23
C GLU A 139 -54.05 -58.90 1.20
N GLN A 140 -53.63 -59.91 1.97
CA GLN A 140 -52.43 -59.78 2.83
C GLN A 140 -51.12 -59.58 2.04
N ALA A 141 -50.99 -60.19 0.85
CA ALA A 141 -49.84 -59.96 -0.04
C ALA A 141 -49.85 -58.52 -0.60
N LYS A 142 -51.04 -57.99 -0.92
CA LYS A 142 -51.23 -56.60 -1.35
C LYS A 142 -50.96 -55.60 -0.21
N GLU A 143 -51.59 -55.77 0.96
CA GLU A 143 -51.37 -54.92 2.14
C GLU A 143 -49.89 -54.85 2.55
N SER A 144 -49.18 -55.97 2.53
CA SER A 144 -47.74 -56.00 2.86
C SER A 144 -46.86 -55.41 1.75
N ALA A 145 -47.25 -55.52 0.47
CA ALA A 145 -46.59 -54.81 -0.63
C ALA A 145 -46.81 -53.29 -0.54
N ASP A 146 -48.01 -52.83 -0.23
CA ASP A 146 -48.34 -51.42 0.00
C ASP A 146 -47.58 -50.86 1.22
N GLN A 147 -47.44 -51.64 2.30
CA GLN A 147 -46.58 -51.30 3.45
C GLN A 147 -45.10 -51.21 3.07
N ALA A 148 -44.59 -52.11 2.22
CA ALA A 148 -43.22 -52.05 1.73
C ALA A 148 -42.98 -50.83 0.82
N ALA A 149 -43.97 -50.42 0.02
CA ALA A 149 -43.92 -49.19 -0.77
C ALA A 149 -43.98 -47.93 0.11
N ALA A 150 -44.82 -47.91 1.14
CA ALA A 150 -44.85 -46.81 2.12
C ALA A 150 -43.53 -46.69 2.89
N ALA A 151 -42.93 -47.81 3.29
CA ALA A 151 -41.61 -47.85 3.92
C ALA A 151 -40.49 -47.39 2.97
N GLN A 152 -40.60 -47.66 1.67
CA GLN A 152 -39.65 -47.17 0.66
C GLN A 152 -39.67 -45.65 0.58
N ILE A 153 -40.86 -45.04 0.52
CA ILE A 153 -41.05 -43.59 0.48
C ILE A 153 -40.57 -42.95 1.79
N ALA A 154 -40.82 -43.58 2.94
CA ALA A 154 -40.31 -43.13 4.24
C ALA A 154 -38.78 -43.17 4.30
N HIS A 155 -38.15 -44.24 3.80
CA HIS A 155 -36.70 -44.36 3.67
C HIS A 155 -36.12 -43.27 2.76
N GLU A 156 -36.63 -43.11 1.54
CA GLU A 156 -36.13 -42.10 0.58
C GLU A 156 -36.24 -40.68 1.14
N LYS A 157 -37.32 -40.37 1.86
CA LYS A 157 -37.50 -39.10 2.55
C LYS A 157 -36.49 -38.91 3.69
N ALA A 158 -36.27 -39.93 4.51
CA ALA A 158 -35.30 -39.87 5.61
C ALA A 158 -33.85 -39.76 5.09
N GLU A 159 -33.50 -40.49 4.02
CA GLU A 159 -32.20 -40.40 3.37
C GLU A 159 -31.98 -39.01 2.73
N ALA A 160 -33.00 -38.46 2.06
CA ALA A 160 -32.95 -37.09 1.55
C ALA A 160 -32.71 -36.07 2.67
N SER A 161 -33.43 -36.18 3.80
CA SER A 161 -33.21 -35.33 4.98
C SER A 161 -31.81 -35.49 5.58
N ALA A 162 -31.25 -36.71 5.62
CA ALA A 162 -29.89 -36.96 6.09
C ALA A 162 -28.82 -36.38 5.15
N ARG A 163 -29.05 -36.42 3.83
CA ARG A 163 -28.20 -35.78 2.80
C ARG A 163 -28.25 -34.25 2.89
N GLU A 164 -29.44 -33.68 3.07
CA GLU A 164 -29.63 -32.23 3.26
C GLU A 164 -28.94 -31.74 4.54
N ALA A 165 -29.16 -32.42 5.68
CA ALA A 165 -28.50 -32.09 6.94
C ALA A 165 -26.97 -32.20 6.87
N ALA A 166 -26.43 -33.19 6.15
CA ALA A 166 -24.99 -33.28 5.87
C ALA A 166 -24.47 -32.12 5.01
N GLY A 167 -25.27 -31.61 4.06
CA GLY A 167 -24.98 -30.38 3.32
C GLY A 167 -24.95 -29.14 4.21
N VAL A 168 -25.90 -29.03 5.15
CA VAL A 168 -25.93 -27.95 6.16
C VAL A 168 -24.71 -28.00 7.08
N VAL A 169 -24.26 -29.20 7.49
CA VAL A 169 -22.99 -29.36 8.23
C VAL A 169 -21.82 -28.86 7.42
N ALA A 170 -21.67 -29.27 6.16
CA ALA A 170 -20.56 -28.84 5.31
C ALA A 170 -20.55 -27.31 5.11
N ALA A 171 -21.72 -26.69 4.92
CA ALA A 171 -21.86 -25.24 4.83
C ALA A 171 -21.47 -24.53 6.14
N LYS A 172 -21.91 -25.04 7.30
CA LYS A 172 -21.58 -24.45 8.61
C LYS A 172 -20.13 -24.70 9.05
N GLU A 173 -19.50 -25.79 8.61
CA GLU A 173 -18.05 -25.97 8.78
C GLU A 173 -17.22 -25.03 7.87
N ALA A 174 -17.70 -24.71 6.67
CA ALA A 174 -17.07 -23.71 5.81
C ALA A 174 -17.20 -22.29 6.41
N GLU A 175 -18.40 -21.92 6.88
CA GLU A 175 -18.65 -20.66 7.59
C GLU A 175 -17.79 -20.53 8.86
N LEU A 176 -17.68 -21.60 9.66
CA LEU A 176 -16.78 -21.64 10.82
C LEU A 176 -15.32 -21.41 10.43
N LYS A 177 -14.82 -22.05 9.37
CA LYS A 177 -13.44 -21.81 8.88
C LYS A 177 -13.24 -20.37 8.44
N GLU A 178 -14.20 -19.78 7.75
CA GLU A 178 -14.16 -18.37 7.33
C GLU A 178 -14.13 -17.42 8.54
N LYS A 179 -15.03 -17.59 9.52
CA LYS A 179 -15.08 -16.70 10.70
C LYS A 179 -13.89 -16.90 11.63
N ALA A 180 -13.38 -18.13 11.76
CA ALA A 180 -12.14 -18.40 12.50
C ALA A 180 -10.91 -17.74 11.85
N ALA A 181 -10.80 -17.78 10.51
CA ALA A 181 -9.75 -17.07 9.80
C ALA A 181 -9.88 -15.54 9.93
N ALA A 182 -11.12 -15.01 9.91
CA ALA A 182 -11.37 -13.59 10.16
C ALA A 182 -10.98 -13.16 11.59
N ALA A 183 -11.24 -14.00 12.61
CA ALA A 183 -10.79 -13.76 13.97
C ALA A 183 -9.26 -13.81 14.12
N GLN A 184 -8.59 -14.74 13.43
CA GLN A 184 -7.11 -14.78 13.39
C GLN A 184 -6.53 -13.53 12.73
N ALA A 185 -7.10 -13.08 11.60
CA ALA A 185 -6.68 -11.85 10.92
C ALA A 185 -6.90 -10.60 11.78
N ALA A 186 -8.04 -10.49 12.47
CA ALA A 186 -8.33 -9.40 13.39
C ALA A 186 -7.41 -9.42 14.63
N GLY A 187 -7.01 -10.59 15.12
CA GLY A 187 -6.03 -10.75 16.20
C GLY A 187 -4.61 -10.33 15.80
N ALA A 188 -4.19 -10.61 14.56
CA ALA A 188 -2.94 -10.12 14.00
C ALA A 188 -2.95 -8.60 13.83
N GLU A 189 -3.99 -8.04 13.21
CA GLU A 189 -4.19 -6.59 13.08
C GLU A 189 -4.23 -5.88 14.44
N LEU A 190 -4.88 -6.46 15.45
CA LEU A 190 -4.86 -5.96 16.83
C LEU A 190 -3.44 -5.96 17.42
N THR A 191 -2.63 -6.97 17.15
CA THR A 191 -1.24 -7.04 17.63
C THR A 191 -0.41 -5.91 17.01
N THR A 192 -0.45 -5.76 15.69
CA THR A 192 0.23 -4.66 14.98
C THR A 192 -0.30 -3.29 15.40
N ALA A 193 -1.60 -3.11 15.59
CA ALA A 193 -2.18 -1.86 16.05
C ALA A 193 -1.74 -1.51 17.49
N ARG A 194 -1.55 -2.50 18.37
CA ARG A 194 -0.98 -2.32 19.71
C ARG A 194 0.49 -1.91 19.66
N GLU A 195 1.30 -2.54 18.82
CA GLU A 195 2.71 -2.18 18.61
C GLU A 195 2.86 -0.74 18.09
N VAL A 196 2.09 -0.38 17.05
CA VAL A 196 2.10 0.97 16.47
C VAL A 196 1.60 2.02 17.47
N ALA A 197 0.54 1.74 18.24
CA ALA A 197 0.06 2.64 19.28
C ALA A 197 1.02 2.77 20.47
N ALA A 198 1.73 1.70 20.84
CA ALA A 198 2.77 1.73 21.87
C ALA A 198 3.98 2.56 21.41
N ALA A 199 4.45 2.36 20.17
CA ALA A 199 5.52 3.16 19.56
C ALA A 199 5.12 4.64 19.46
N ALA A 200 3.90 4.95 19.04
CA ALA A 200 3.38 6.32 18.98
C ALA A 200 3.33 6.99 20.37
N ARG A 201 2.93 6.27 21.42
CA ARG A 201 2.95 6.77 22.80
C ARG A 201 4.37 7.02 23.29
N ALA A 202 5.28 6.07 23.05
CA ALA A 202 6.68 6.18 23.43
C ALA A 202 7.39 7.36 22.73
N ASP A 203 7.15 7.56 21.43
CA ASP A 203 7.73 8.68 20.69
C ASP A 203 7.12 10.03 21.11
N LYS A 204 5.79 10.10 21.36
CA LYS A 204 5.15 11.29 21.93
C LYS A 204 5.72 11.65 23.30
N GLU A 205 5.96 10.67 24.17
CA GLU A 205 6.56 10.92 25.49
C GLU A 205 8.04 11.34 25.38
N ARG A 206 8.81 10.67 24.51
CA ARG A 206 10.22 10.96 24.23
C ARG A 206 10.38 12.39 23.69
N LEU A 207 9.61 12.76 22.68
CA LEU A 207 9.62 14.09 22.07
C LEU A 207 9.07 15.15 23.03
N GLY A 208 8.06 14.83 23.86
CA GLY A 208 7.58 15.74 24.90
C GLY A 208 8.66 16.10 25.93
N LYS A 209 9.45 15.10 26.36
CA LYS A 209 10.63 15.29 27.22
C LYS A 209 11.74 16.08 26.52
N GLU A 210 12.01 15.78 25.25
CA GLU A 210 13.01 16.47 24.42
C GLU A 210 12.64 17.96 24.21
N VAL A 211 11.36 18.27 23.93
CA VAL A 211 10.84 19.66 23.87
C VAL A 211 11.00 20.37 25.21
N ALA A 212 10.59 19.75 26.33
CA ALA A 212 10.70 20.37 27.65
C ALA A 212 12.17 20.67 28.03
N GLN A 213 13.09 19.76 27.72
CA GLN A 213 14.53 19.96 27.94
C GLN A 213 15.10 21.09 27.08
N LEU A 214 14.70 21.17 25.80
CA LEU A 214 15.11 22.27 24.92
C LEU A 214 14.49 23.61 25.32
N GLU A 215 13.27 23.64 25.86
CA GLU A 215 12.67 24.88 26.39
C GLU A 215 13.36 25.36 27.68
N GLN A 216 13.80 24.45 28.54
CA GLN A 216 14.65 24.79 29.69
C GLN A 216 16.01 25.35 29.24
N GLN A 217 16.65 24.73 28.24
CA GLN A 217 17.91 25.22 27.65
C GLN A 217 17.74 26.58 26.96
N LYS A 218 16.64 26.80 26.23
CA LYS A 218 16.30 28.09 25.62
C LYS A 218 16.13 29.17 26.70
N SER A 219 15.44 28.86 27.80
CA SER A 219 15.21 29.81 28.89
C SER A 219 16.53 30.22 29.55
N ALA A 220 17.39 29.24 29.89
CA ALA A 220 18.73 29.51 30.42
C ALA A 220 19.63 30.29 29.45
N ALA A 221 19.53 30.04 28.13
CA ALA A 221 20.27 30.79 27.11
C ALA A 221 19.79 32.24 26.97
N LEU A 222 18.48 32.50 27.13
CA LEU A 222 17.92 33.85 27.16
C LEU A 222 18.29 34.59 28.45
N GLU A 223 18.28 33.92 29.60
CA GLU A 223 18.78 34.49 30.87
C GLU A 223 20.27 34.85 30.77
N ALA A 224 21.09 33.99 30.16
CA ALA A 224 22.50 34.26 29.90
C ALA A 224 22.72 35.43 28.92
N LEU A 225 21.85 35.60 27.92
CA LEU A 225 21.88 36.77 27.04
C LEU A 225 21.58 38.07 27.82
N VAL A 226 20.52 38.10 28.62
CA VAL A 226 20.17 39.27 29.45
C VAL A 226 21.29 39.60 30.45
N GLN A 227 21.95 38.59 31.02
CA GLN A 227 23.13 38.79 31.86
C GLN A 227 24.31 39.40 31.07
N ALA A 228 24.61 38.90 29.86
CA ALA A 228 25.68 39.43 29.03
C ALA A 228 25.40 40.85 28.49
N GLU A 229 24.14 41.17 28.18
CA GLU A 229 23.69 42.53 27.87
C GLU A 229 23.85 43.47 29.08
N THR A 230 23.57 42.98 30.29
CA THR A 230 23.76 43.73 31.54
C THR A 230 25.26 43.94 31.85
N GLU A 231 26.12 42.93 31.64
CA GLU A 231 27.59 43.09 31.75
C GLU A 231 28.10 44.13 30.75
N LEU A 232 27.61 44.11 29.51
CA LEU A 232 28.00 45.05 28.47
C LEU A 232 27.61 46.49 28.80
N GLU A 233 26.40 46.73 29.30
CA GLU A 233 25.97 48.07 29.69
C GLU A 233 26.77 48.60 30.88
N GLN A 234 27.10 47.74 31.86
CA GLN A 234 27.99 48.10 32.97
C GLN A 234 29.43 48.38 32.52
N ALA A 235 29.93 47.66 31.50
CA ALA A 235 31.25 47.92 30.93
C ALA A 235 31.27 49.27 30.19
N LYS A 236 30.22 49.57 29.40
CA LYS A 236 30.07 50.86 28.69
C LYS A 236 29.97 52.03 29.65
N ALA A 237 29.15 51.93 30.70
CA ALA A 237 29.04 52.97 31.72
C ALA A 237 30.39 53.30 32.38
N LYS A 238 31.21 52.29 32.69
CA LYS A 238 32.56 52.48 33.26
C LYS A 238 33.55 53.10 32.25
N HIS A 239 33.45 52.74 30.97
CA HIS A 239 34.23 53.39 29.92
C HIS A 239 33.88 54.89 29.80
N GLU A 240 32.58 55.23 29.85
CA GLU A 240 32.13 56.62 29.80
C GLU A 240 32.60 57.42 31.05
N GLU A 241 32.53 56.82 32.24
CA GLU A 241 33.05 57.42 33.48
C GLU A 241 34.56 57.72 33.41
N VAL A 242 35.36 56.78 32.85
CA VAL A 242 36.79 57.00 32.59
C VAL A 242 37.01 58.09 31.53
N LEU A 243 36.20 58.12 30.47
CA LEU A 243 36.27 59.14 29.43
C LEU A 243 36.05 60.55 29.99
N GLU A 244 34.98 60.77 30.76
CA GLU A 244 34.72 62.06 31.39
C GLU A 244 35.85 62.47 32.36
N ALA A 245 36.32 61.54 33.19
CA ALA A 245 37.36 61.79 34.18
C ALA A 245 38.71 62.18 33.53
N GLU A 246 39.12 61.49 32.46
CA GLU A 246 40.37 61.81 31.76
C GLU A 246 40.23 63.08 30.89
N VAL A 247 39.08 63.32 30.26
CA VAL A 247 38.79 64.58 29.55
C VAL A 247 38.88 65.79 30.50
N ALA A 248 38.40 65.65 31.74
CA ALA A 248 38.52 66.69 32.75
C ALA A 248 39.98 66.98 33.13
N LYS A 249 40.84 65.96 33.26
CA LYS A 249 42.29 66.12 33.52
C LYS A 249 42.99 66.82 32.35
N VAL A 250 42.77 66.38 31.11
CA VAL A 250 43.40 66.97 29.92
C VAL A 250 42.98 68.43 29.74
N ARG A 251 41.71 68.78 30.00
CA ARG A 251 41.25 70.19 30.02
C ARG A 251 42.01 71.01 31.07
N LYS A 252 42.12 70.52 32.30
CA LYS A 252 42.82 71.22 33.40
C LYS A 252 44.27 71.54 33.06
N GLU A 253 45.03 70.58 32.52
CA GLU A 253 46.43 70.83 32.16
C GLU A 253 46.54 71.69 30.88
N SER A 254 45.57 71.63 29.95
CA SER A 254 45.50 72.52 28.78
C SER A 254 45.26 74.00 29.15
N ASP A 255 44.42 74.26 30.15
CA ASP A 255 44.22 75.62 30.66
C ASP A 255 45.43 76.12 31.48
N ALA A 256 46.18 75.21 32.12
CA ALA A 256 47.47 75.55 32.72
C ALA A 256 48.53 75.94 31.67
N VAL A 257 48.57 75.24 30.52
CA VAL A 257 49.41 75.63 29.37
C VAL A 257 49.03 77.01 28.86
N ARG A 258 47.74 77.32 28.67
CA ARG A 258 47.30 78.68 28.28
C ARG A 258 47.77 79.75 29.25
N ALA A 259 47.58 79.54 30.55
CA ALA A 259 48.00 80.49 31.58
C ALA A 259 49.52 80.73 31.55
N ALA A 260 50.33 79.69 31.33
CA ALA A 260 51.78 79.82 31.17
C ALA A 260 52.16 80.56 29.86
N GLN A 261 51.49 80.29 28.73
CA GLN A 261 51.71 81.00 27.47
C GLN A 261 51.40 82.50 27.60
N ASP A 262 50.33 82.88 28.29
CA ASP A 262 49.98 84.28 28.53
C ASP A 262 50.92 84.97 29.53
N ALA A 263 51.41 84.24 30.55
CA ALA A 263 52.47 84.74 31.43
C ALA A 263 53.78 85.02 30.67
N VAL A 264 54.20 84.15 29.74
CA VAL A 264 55.37 84.39 28.87
C VAL A 264 55.17 85.64 28.02
N LYS A 265 54.01 85.83 27.37
CA LYS A 265 53.70 87.04 26.58
C LYS A 265 53.80 88.31 27.43
N GLN A 266 53.24 88.29 28.64
CA GLN A 266 53.32 89.43 29.56
C GLN A 266 54.78 89.74 29.94
N LYS A 267 55.57 88.73 30.33
CA LYS A 267 56.97 88.93 30.73
C LYS A 267 57.84 89.38 29.55
N GLU A 268 57.56 88.94 28.32
CA GLU A 268 58.26 89.44 27.14
C GLU A 268 57.97 90.92 26.86
N ALA A 269 56.73 91.38 27.09
CA ALA A 269 56.39 92.81 27.02
C ALA A 269 57.11 93.62 28.10
N GLU A 270 57.13 93.14 29.36
CA GLU A 270 57.87 93.77 30.47
C GLU A 270 59.38 93.88 30.18
N LYS A 271 60.00 92.80 29.67
CA LYS A 271 61.41 92.79 29.25
C LYS A 271 61.68 93.79 28.13
N ASN A 272 60.82 93.86 27.12
CA ASN A 272 61.01 94.78 25.99
C ASN A 272 60.88 96.25 26.44
N ALA A 273 59.99 96.55 27.41
CA ALA A 273 59.90 97.86 28.02
C ALA A 273 61.16 98.21 28.84
N ALA A 274 61.63 97.31 29.71
CA ALA A 274 62.84 97.52 30.51
C ALA A 274 64.10 97.68 29.64
N ALA A 275 64.21 96.96 28.52
CA ALA A 275 65.31 97.11 27.56
C ALA A 275 65.28 98.46 26.80
N ALA A 276 64.11 99.04 26.57
CA ALA A 276 63.98 100.39 26.00
C ALA A 276 64.33 101.48 27.03
N GLU A 277 63.97 101.28 28.30
CA GLU A 277 64.32 102.14 29.43
C GLU A 277 65.84 102.15 29.67
N ALA A 278 66.50 100.98 29.62
CA ALA A 278 67.95 100.84 29.72
C ALA A 278 68.69 101.63 28.63
N ARG A 279 68.31 101.45 27.35
CA ARG A 279 68.91 102.19 26.23
C ARG A 279 68.77 103.70 26.40
N LYS A 280 67.59 104.18 26.79
CA LYS A 280 67.36 105.62 27.02
C LYS A 280 68.25 106.19 28.13
N ALA A 281 68.54 105.41 29.17
CA ALA A 281 69.44 105.81 30.25
C ALA A 281 70.92 105.74 29.81
N GLU A 282 71.29 104.77 28.97
CA GLU A 282 72.61 104.67 28.32
C GLU A 282 72.88 105.87 27.40
N ASP A 283 71.93 106.24 26.53
CA ASP A 283 71.98 107.44 25.68
C ASP A 283 72.16 108.74 26.50
N ALA A 284 71.46 108.84 27.63
CA ALA A 284 71.57 109.98 28.55
C ALA A 284 72.95 110.03 29.25
N MET A 285 73.48 108.88 29.66
CA MET A 285 74.82 108.75 30.24
C MET A 285 75.93 109.13 29.24
N VAL A 286 75.80 108.74 27.97
CA VAL A 286 76.72 109.18 26.90
C VAL A 286 76.65 110.69 26.73
N THR A 287 75.44 111.25 26.62
CA THR A 287 75.23 112.71 26.48
C THR A 287 75.85 113.50 27.66
N ALA A 288 75.67 113.02 28.89
CA ALA A 288 76.27 113.63 30.08
C ALA A 288 77.81 113.50 30.10
N THR A 289 78.37 112.42 29.54
CA THR A 289 79.82 112.21 29.43
C THR A 289 80.45 113.20 28.46
N GLU A 290 79.81 113.46 27.32
CA GLU A 290 80.26 114.47 26.35
C GLU A 290 80.18 115.89 26.95
N ALA A 291 79.12 116.20 27.70
CA ALA A 291 78.95 117.49 28.37
C ALA A 291 80.00 117.76 29.46
N ASP A 292 80.35 116.76 30.27
CA ASP A 292 81.43 116.80 31.26
C ASP A 292 82.81 117.05 30.63
N GLN A 293 83.12 116.35 29.54
CA GLN A 293 84.37 116.54 28.79
C GLN A 293 84.45 117.94 28.16
N ALA A 294 83.35 118.43 27.58
CA ALA A 294 83.27 119.77 27.01
C ALA A 294 83.45 120.87 28.07
N ALA A 295 82.83 120.72 29.25
CA ALA A 295 82.97 121.68 30.34
C ALA A 295 84.41 121.70 30.90
N LYS A 296 85.04 120.53 31.08
CA LYS A 296 86.46 120.44 31.51
C LYS A 296 87.42 121.08 30.50
N LYS A 297 87.13 120.98 29.20
CA LYS A 297 87.90 121.68 28.16
C LYS A 297 87.69 123.21 28.23
N ALA A 298 86.49 123.68 28.54
CA ALA A 298 86.24 125.12 28.72
C ALA A 298 86.99 125.70 29.93
N VAL A 299 87.17 124.94 31.01
CA VAL A 299 88.00 125.34 32.16
C VAL A 299 89.46 125.55 31.73
N THR A 300 90.08 124.59 31.05
CA THR A 300 91.49 124.71 30.66
C THR A 300 91.73 125.80 29.62
N GLU A 301 90.75 126.10 28.76
CA GLU A 301 90.79 127.24 27.84
C GLU A 301 90.67 128.58 28.59
N ALA A 302 89.81 128.69 29.61
CA ALA A 302 89.69 129.89 30.44
C ALA A 302 90.96 130.14 31.30
N GLU A 303 91.56 129.09 31.85
CA GLU A 303 92.80 129.19 32.64
C GLU A 303 93.98 129.68 31.78
N ALA A 304 94.06 129.25 30.51
CA ALA A 304 95.06 129.73 29.58
C ALA A 304 94.91 131.24 29.28
N VAL A 305 93.68 131.70 29.03
CA VAL A 305 93.37 133.13 28.82
C VAL A 305 93.70 133.98 30.05
N LYS A 306 93.42 133.48 31.26
CA LYS A 306 93.86 134.12 32.51
C LYS A 306 95.38 134.27 32.54
N ALA A 307 96.12 133.18 32.32
CA ALA A 307 97.59 133.19 32.43
C ALA A 307 98.27 134.11 31.41
N GLU A 308 97.64 134.36 30.25
CA GLU A 308 98.09 135.35 29.27
C GLU A 308 97.81 136.79 29.74
N ALA A 309 96.60 137.07 30.23
CA ALA A 309 96.23 138.39 30.76
C ALA A 309 97.07 138.80 31.99
N GLU A 310 97.42 137.85 32.86
CA GLU A 310 98.30 138.08 34.02
C GLU A 310 99.72 138.52 33.59
N ARG A 311 100.26 137.94 32.51
CA ARG A 311 101.58 138.33 31.98
C ARG A 311 101.53 139.72 31.36
N ALA A 312 100.53 140.00 30.53
CA ALA A 312 100.36 141.29 29.88
C ALA A 312 100.26 142.45 30.89
N ALA A 313 99.53 142.25 32.00
CA ALA A 313 99.48 143.23 33.08
C ALA A 313 100.84 143.43 33.76
N ALA A 314 101.55 142.34 34.10
CA ALA A 314 102.85 142.41 34.77
C ALA A 314 103.94 143.10 33.93
N GLU A 315 103.95 142.88 32.61
CA GLU A 315 104.90 143.54 31.70
C GLU A 315 104.65 145.05 31.57
N LEU A 316 103.39 145.48 31.50
CA LEU A 316 103.03 146.90 31.38
C LEU A 316 103.30 147.70 32.68
N ASP A 317 103.09 147.11 33.86
CA ASP A 317 103.49 147.70 35.15
C ASP A 317 105.01 147.94 35.22
N ALA A 318 105.79 146.94 34.79
CA ALA A 318 107.25 147.03 34.76
C ALA A 318 107.76 148.09 33.75
N GLU A 319 107.13 148.21 32.58
CA GLU A 319 107.46 149.24 31.60
C GLU A 319 107.12 150.65 32.11
N ALA A 320 105.94 150.84 32.71
CA ALA A 320 105.49 152.12 33.27
C ALA A 320 106.42 152.62 34.39
N LYS A 321 106.79 151.74 35.34
CA LYS A 321 107.72 152.07 36.45
C LYS A 321 109.12 152.44 35.95
N LYS A 322 109.59 151.81 34.87
CA LYS A 322 110.89 152.09 34.27
C LYS A 322 110.93 153.46 33.57
N LEU A 323 109.82 153.90 32.99
CA LEU A 323 109.69 155.24 32.40
C LEU A 323 109.63 156.32 33.48
N GLU A 324 108.85 156.11 34.54
CA GLU A 324 108.72 157.05 35.67
C GLU A 324 110.07 157.32 36.36
N GLN A 325 110.92 156.29 36.52
CA GLN A 325 112.28 156.45 37.05
C GLN A 325 113.21 157.29 36.15
N ALA A 326 112.93 157.39 34.85
CA ALA A 326 113.76 158.15 33.90
C ALA A 326 113.45 159.66 33.90
N GLU A 327 112.32 160.11 34.46
CA GLU A 327 111.96 161.53 34.55
C GLU A 327 112.83 162.31 35.54
N GLY A 328 113.29 161.65 36.62
CA GLY A 328 114.12 162.24 37.66
C GLY A 328 115.36 162.99 37.13
N PRO A 329 116.28 162.35 36.39
CA PRO A 329 117.47 163.01 35.85
C PRO A 329 117.14 164.07 34.79
N LEU A 330 116.05 163.94 34.03
CA LEU A 330 115.60 164.99 33.10
C LEU A 330 115.15 166.25 33.85
N SER A 331 114.44 166.10 34.98
CA SER A 331 114.04 167.22 35.82
C SER A 331 115.23 167.96 36.45
N VAL A 332 116.35 167.28 36.70
CA VAL A 332 117.60 167.92 37.18
C VAL A 332 118.23 168.75 36.06
N GLN A 333 118.34 168.21 34.83
CA GLN A 333 118.89 168.94 33.70
C GLN A 333 118.14 170.25 33.41
N VAL A 334 116.81 170.26 33.49
CA VAL A 334 116.01 171.49 33.37
C VAL A 334 116.49 172.57 34.34
N THR A 335 116.63 172.24 35.62
CA THR A 335 117.08 173.20 36.64
C THR A 335 118.53 173.65 36.47
N GLU A 336 119.43 172.77 36.01
CA GLU A 336 120.83 173.14 35.73
C GLU A 336 120.95 174.10 34.54
N LYS A 337 120.20 173.87 33.46
CA LYS A 337 120.20 174.74 32.28
C LYS A 337 119.57 176.11 32.58
N GLN A 338 118.51 176.15 33.39
CA GLN A 338 117.89 177.41 33.83
C GLN A 338 118.84 178.28 34.68
N ALA A 339 119.75 177.65 35.45
CA ALA A 339 120.79 178.40 36.18
C ALA A 339 121.82 178.99 35.22
N ALA A 340 122.32 178.19 34.27
CA ALA A 340 123.30 178.62 33.27
C ALA A 340 122.78 179.77 32.37
N GLU A 341 121.48 179.78 32.04
CA GLU A 341 120.82 180.88 31.33
C GLU A 341 120.99 182.21 32.09
N LYS A 342 120.68 182.23 33.39
CA LYS A 342 120.75 183.45 34.23
C LYS A 342 122.17 183.96 34.46
N ASP A 343 123.12 183.04 34.66
CA ASP A 343 124.53 183.42 34.83
C ASP A 343 125.10 184.05 33.55
N ALA A 344 124.67 183.59 32.38
CA ALA A 344 125.04 184.17 31.10
C ALA A 344 124.38 185.55 30.88
N GLU A 345 123.10 185.71 31.26
CA GLU A 345 122.38 187.01 31.23
C GLU A 345 123.10 188.08 32.08
N ALA A 346 123.47 187.73 33.31
CA ALA A 346 124.19 188.64 34.21
C ALA A 346 125.57 189.02 33.67
N ALA A 347 126.32 188.04 33.14
CA ALA A 347 127.64 188.27 32.56
C ALA A 347 127.61 189.14 31.28
N LEU A 348 126.50 189.13 30.53
CA LEU A 348 126.24 190.05 29.42
C LEU A 348 125.99 191.48 29.92
N ALA A 349 125.12 191.65 30.92
CA ALA A 349 124.74 192.97 31.42
C ALA A 349 125.95 193.76 31.98
N ASP A 350 126.86 193.11 32.70
CA ASP A 350 128.09 193.77 33.17
C ASP A 350 129.09 194.06 32.05
N ALA A 351 129.16 193.25 30.98
CA ALA A 351 130.02 193.52 29.82
C ALA A 351 129.59 194.80 29.07
N GLN A 352 128.30 194.93 28.75
CA GLN A 352 127.71 196.13 28.11
C GLN A 352 128.00 197.40 28.93
N LYS A 353 127.93 197.29 30.26
CA LYS A 353 128.15 198.38 31.22
C LYS A 353 129.61 198.82 31.28
N ILE A 354 130.56 197.87 31.21
CA ILE A 354 132.00 198.17 31.10
C ILE A 354 132.31 198.87 29.78
N GLU A 355 131.83 198.32 28.65
CA GLU A 355 132.01 198.89 27.31
C GLU A 355 131.56 200.36 27.24
N LYS A 356 130.33 200.64 27.69
CA LYS A 356 129.78 202.00 27.71
C LYS A 356 130.68 202.96 28.50
N MET A 357 131.14 202.54 29.68
CA MET A 357 132.02 203.37 30.52
C MET A 357 133.37 203.66 29.84
N LYS A 358 133.93 202.69 29.10
CA LYS A 358 135.17 202.88 28.34
C LYS A 358 135.00 203.91 27.21
N ARG A 359 133.88 203.83 26.47
CA ARG A 359 133.52 204.77 25.38
C ARG A 359 133.39 206.20 25.90
N GLU A 360 132.80 206.36 27.07
CA GLU A 360 132.60 207.65 27.74
C GLU A 360 133.93 208.25 28.25
N GLN A 361 134.83 207.42 28.79
CA GLN A 361 136.20 207.82 29.16
C GLN A 361 137.06 208.26 27.97
N LEU A 362 136.98 207.55 26.83
CA LEU A 362 137.69 207.91 25.60
C LEU A 362 137.33 209.34 25.15
N LYS A 363 136.04 209.63 25.06
CA LYS A 363 135.52 210.90 24.55
C LYS A 363 136.00 212.11 25.36
N ASN A 364 136.14 211.96 26.68
CA ASN A 364 136.67 213.01 27.56
C ASN A 364 138.17 213.27 27.34
N LEU A 365 138.95 212.21 27.12
CA LEU A 365 140.39 212.33 26.82
C LEU A 365 140.62 213.02 25.45
N GLU A 366 139.76 212.77 24.46
CA GLU A 366 139.82 213.41 23.14
C GLU A 366 139.53 214.92 23.15
N GLU A 367 138.78 215.43 24.13
CA GLU A 367 138.63 216.88 24.31
C GLU A 367 139.82 217.51 25.04
N LEU A 368 140.40 216.81 26.01
CA LEU A 368 141.55 217.28 26.78
C LEU A 368 142.82 217.40 25.93
N ALA A 369 143.10 216.39 25.08
CA ALA A 369 144.30 216.38 24.23
C ALA A 369 144.39 217.52 23.20
N LYS A 370 143.27 218.19 22.90
CA LYS A 370 143.25 219.38 22.02
C LYS A 370 143.88 220.63 22.64
N LYS A 371 144.16 220.63 23.95
CA LYS A 371 144.70 221.78 24.69
C LYS A 371 146.12 221.58 25.20
N ASP A 372 146.59 220.33 25.26
CA ASP A 372 147.95 219.98 25.65
C ASP A 372 148.41 218.75 24.85
N THR A 373 149.47 218.93 24.05
CA THR A 373 149.96 217.92 23.11
C THR A 373 150.57 216.69 23.77
N GLU A 374 150.96 216.75 25.05
CA GLU A 374 151.48 215.58 25.77
C GLU A 374 150.38 214.52 26.05
N LEU A 375 149.11 214.93 26.05
CA LEU A 375 147.97 214.05 26.36
C LEU A 375 147.53 213.14 25.21
N GLN A 376 148.00 213.36 23.97
CA GLN A 376 147.56 212.58 22.80
C GLN A 376 147.79 211.07 22.97
N SER A 377 148.87 210.68 23.65
CA SER A 377 149.22 209.28 23.96
C SER A 377 148.13 208.54 24.77
N LEU A 378 147.42 209.25 25.65
CA LEU A 378 146.38 208.67 26.50
C LEU A 378 145.07 208.40 25.76
N VAL A 379 144.79 209.14 24.69
CA VAL A 379 143.61 208.95 23.83
C VAL A 379 143.67 207.59 23.14
N ASP A 380 144.77 207.29 22.46
CA ASP A 380 144.88 206.08 21.63
C ASP A 380 144.98 204.81 22.49
N GLN A 381 145.60 204.91 23.68
CA GLN A 381 145.50 203.89 24.71
C GLN A 381 144.06 203.61 25.18
N GLN A 382 143.17 204.61 25.15
CA GLN A 382 141.78 204.44 25.58
C GLN A 382 140.89 203.90 24.45
N LYS A 383 141.22 204.15 23.18
CA LYS A 383 140.54 203.52 22.02
C LYS A 383 140.63 202.01 22.05
N GLN A 384 141.83 201.46 22.27
CA GLN A 384 142.03 200.00 22.34
C GLN A 384 141.19 199.37 23.48
N LYS A 385 141.10 200.06 24.63
CA LYS A 385 140.31 199.62 25.80
C LYS A 385 138.79 199.72 25.60
N VAL A 386 138.32 200.35 24.53
CA VAL A 386 136.92 200.37 24.09
C VAL A 386 136.63 199.16 23.19
N GLU A 387 137.43 199.01 22.14
CA GLU A 387 137.28 197.96 21.11
C GLU A 387 137.40 196.54 21.71
N GLU A 388 138.27 196.38 22.70
CA GLU A 388 138.39 195.14 23.48
C GLU A 388 137.14 194.84 24.33
N ALA A 389 136.46 195.87 24.87
CA ALA A 389 135.25 195.70 25.66
C ALA A 389 134.02 195.37 24.79
N GLU A 390 133.87 196.01 23.63
CA GLU A 390 132.82 195.71 22.64
C GLU A 390 132.86 194.23 22.22
N LYS A 391 134.07 193.69 22.06
CA LYS A 391 134.29 192.28 21.72
C LYS A 391 133.88 191.31 22.84
N ILE A 392 134.07 191.69 24.10
CA ILE A 392 133.63 190.91 25.27
C ILE A 392 132.09 190.93 25.37
N THR A 393 131.45 192.09 25.16
CA THR A 393 129.99 192.22 25.10
C THR A 393 129.38 191.23 24.11
N ALA A 394 129.87 191.20 22.87
CA ALA A 394 129.34 190.34 21.82
C ALA A 394 129.45 188.84 22.16
N GLN A 395 130.58 188.41 22.75
CA GLN A 395 130.76 187.01 23.18
C GLN A 395 129.80 186.60 24.29
N LYS A 396 129.48 187.51 25.23
CA LYS A 396 128.50 187.24 26.29
C LYS A 396 127.06 187.20 25.76
N GLN A 397 126.74 188.00 24.75
CA GLN A 397 125.41 188.00 24.12
C GLN A 397 125.08 186.65 23.50
N GLN A 398 126.04 186.03 22.80
CA GLN A 398 125.86 184.72 22.19
C GLN A 398 125.74 183.60 23.23
N ALA A 399 126.59 183.62 24.27
CA ALA A 399 126.54 182.63 25.36
C ALA A 399 125.20 182.59 26.12
N PHE A 400 124.47 183.71 26.17
CA PHE A 400 123.13 183.77 26.77
C PHE A 400 122.07 183.06 25.91
N GLU A 401 121.99 183.36 24.61
CA GLU A 401 120.99 182.75 23.72
C GLU A 401 121.25 181.23 23.54
N ASP A 402 122.52 180.80 23.53
CA ASP A 402 122.89 179.37 23.54
C ASP A 402 122.39 178.67 24.82
N ALA A 403 122.57 179.27 26.00
CA ALA A 403 122.16 178.71 27.29
C ALA A 403 120.63 178.63 27.44
N LYS A 404 119.93 179.69 27.02
CA LYS A 404 118.46 179.80 26.95
C LYS A 404 117.83 178.75 26.04
N THR A 405 118.42 178.52 24.86
CA THR A 405 117.98 177.45 23.95
C THR A 405 118.13 176.08 24.61
N ALA A 406 119.29 175.81 25.24
CA ALA A 406 119.54 174.54 25.93
C ALA A 406 118.64 174.29 27.16
N HIS A 407 118.07 175.32 27.77
CA HIS A 407 117.04 175.20 28.81
C HIS A 407 115.67 174.84 28.22
N ALA A 408 115.25 175.47 27.12
CA ALA A 408 113.99 175.16 26.45
C ALA A 408 113.92 173.69 25.96
N ASP A 409 115.00 173.19 25.35
CA ASP A 409 115.08 171.81 24.88
C ASP A 409 114.96 170.79 26.03
N ALA A 410 115.55 171.09 27.19
CA ALA A 410 115.47 170.24 28.37
C ALA A 410 114.04 170.13 28.93
N VAL A 411 113.26 171.23 28.89
CA VAL A 411 111.86 171.24 29.33
C VAL A 411 111.01 170.35 28.41
N ALA A 412 111.17 170.49 27.09
CA ALA A 412 110.44 169.68 26.11
C ALA A 412 110.74 168.17 26.26
N ALA A 413 112.00 167.81 26.56
CA ALA A 413 112.40 166.42 26.80
C ALA A 413 111.72 165.80 28.03
N LEU A 414 111.58 166.56 29.13
CA LEU A 414 110.89 166.12 30.34
C LEU A 414 109.38 165.94 30.12
N GLU A 415 108.74 166.86 29.39
CA GLU A 415 107.30 166.79 29.10
C GLU A 415 106.96 165.63 28.14
N ALA A 416 107.81 165.36 27.15
CA ALA A 416 107.68 164.19 26.28
C ALA A 416 107.81 162.87 27.05
N ALA A 417 108.69 162.79 28.06
CA ALA A 417 108.83 161.61 28.92
C ALA A 417 107.54 161.36 29.73
N ARG A 418 107.01 162.40 30.39
CA ARG A 418 105.78 162.33 31.22
C ARG A 418 104.56 161.80 30.47
N ASN A 419 104.32 162.33 29.27
CA ASN A 419 103.21 161.90 28.43
C ASN A 419 103.32 160.39 28.07
N LYS A 420 104.54 159.90 27.85
CA LYS A 420 104.79 158.47 27.59
C LYS A 420 104.61 157.61 28.85
N THR A 421 105.04 158.08 30.02
CA THR A 421 104.79 157.41 31.31
C THR A 421 103.29 157.25 31.55
N GLN A 422 102.48 158.31 31.34
CA GLN A 422 101.04 158.26 31.57
C GLN A 422 100.33 157.30 30.61
N GLN A 423 100.64 157.34 29.31
CA GLN A 423 100.05 156.40 28.34
C GLN A 423 100.26 154.93 28.78
N LYS A 424 101.45 154.60 29.30
CA LYS A 424 101.75 153.24 29.77
C LYS A 424 101.00 152.84 31.05
N LYS A 425 100.70 153.80 31.94
CA LYS A 425 99.81 153.57 33.08
C LYS A 425 98.37 153.31 32.64
N ASP A 426 97.89 154.01 31.62
CA ASP A 426 96.55 153.78 31.05
C ASP A 426 96.42 152.45 30.29
N GLU A 427 97.51 152.00 29.64
CA GLU A 427 97.60 150.66 29.03
C GLU A 427 97.58 149.56 30.11
N HIS A 428 98.36 149.71 31.18
CA HIS A 428 98.35 148.78 32.33
C HIS A 428 96.96 148.65 32.97
N GLN A 429 96.26 149.77 33.20
CA GLN A 429 94.92 149.78 33.82
C GLN A 429 93.90 148.90 33.04
N LYS A 430 94.00 148.89 31.70
CA LYS A 430 93.16 148.04 30.83
C LYS A 430 93.54 146.57 30.93
N ALA A 431 94.83 146.25 31.00
CA ALA A 431 95.31 144.87 31.17
C ALA A 431 94.87 144.26 32.51
N VAL A 432 94.85 145.05 33.59
CA VAL A 432 94.29 144.62 34.89
C VAL A 432 92.79 144.31 34.77
N THR A 433 92.02 145.14 34.06
CA THR A 433 90.58 144.88 33.84
C THR A 433 90.35 143.58 33.06
N ALA A 434 91.16 143.34 32.01
CA ALA A 434 91.10 142.10 31.23
C ALA A 434 91.48 140.85 32.06
N LYS A 435 92.44 140.99 32.99
CA LYS A 435 92.76 139.93 33.97
C LYS A 435 91.55 139.62 34.86
N GLU A 436 90.91 140.64 35.46
CA GLU A 436 89.75 140.43 36.36
C GLU A 436 88.57 139.77 35.62
N GLU A 437 88.36 140.09 34.35
CA GLU A 437 87.33 139.44 33.52
C GLU A 437 87.69 137.98 33.22
N ALA A 438 88.95 137.67 32.88
CA ALA A 438 89.43 136.31 32.70
C ALA A 438 89.34 135.46 33.99
N GLU A 439 89.62 136.06 35.16
CA GLU A 439 89.45 135.38 36.47
C GLU A 439 87.99 135.00 36.74
N ARG A 440 87.02 135.83 36.33
CA ARG A 440 85.58 135.49 36.41
C ARG A 440 85.17 134.41 35.42
N GLN A 441 85.73 134.40 34.21
CA GLN A 441 85.46 133.35 33.22
C GLN A 441 85.95 131.97 33.71
N VAL A 442 87.11 131.90 34.37
CA VAL A 442 87.58 130.66 35.02
C VAL A 442 86.57 130.19 36.08
N GLN A 443 86.14 131.08 36.99
CA GLN A 443 85.17 130.71 38.05
C GLN A 443 83.84 130.18 37.49
N LEU A 444 83.31 130.81 36.43
CA LEU A 444 82.09 130.37 35.76
C LEU A 444 82.28 129.02 35.05
N ALA A 445 83.42 128.80 34.39
CA ALA A 445 83.74 127.52 33.75
C ALA A 445 83.90 126.39 34.79
N THR A 446 84.56 126.64 35.93
CA THR A 446 84.73 125.64 37.00
C THR A 446 83.37 125.23 37.58
N ALA A 447 82.52 126.19 37.95
CA ALA A 447 81.19 125.88 38.49
C ALA A 447 80.31 125.10 37.48
N ALA A 448 80.40 125.41 36.19
CA ALA A 448 79.72 124.65 35.14
C ALA A 448 80.27 123.22 35.01
N ALA A 449 81.59 123.02 35.13
CA ALA A 449 82.20 121.69 35.10
C ALA A 449 81.86 120.83 36.33
N GLU A 450 81.75 121.45 37.51
CA GLU A 450 81.28 120.78 38.74
C GLU A 450 79.83 120.29 38.58
N GLN A 451 78.92 121.15 38.08
CA GLN A 451 77.53 120.74 37.80
C GLN A 451 77.46 119.58 36.79
N ARG A 452 78.24 119.62 35.69
CA ARG A 452 78.26 118.52 34.71
C ARG A 452 78.81 117.21 35.29
N ALA A 453 79.73 117.27 36.25
CA ALA A 453 80.20 116.07 36.93
C ALA A 453 79.10 115.41 37.80
N GLU A 454 78.28 116.20 38.49
CA GLU A 454 77.12 115.69 39.26
C GLU A 454 76.02 115.11 38.36
N GLU A 455 75.72 115.78 37.24
CA GLU A 455 74.80 115.27 36.21
C GLU A 455 75.28 113.91 35.65
N LEU A 456 76.59 113.77 35.38
CA LEU A 456 77.21 112.53 34.90
C LEU A 456 77.17 111.41 35.94
N VAL A 457 77.40 111.70 37.22
CA VAL A 457 77.28 110.69 38.30
C VAL A 457 75.83 110.19 38.40
N THR A 458 74.86 111.10 38.28
CA THR A 458 73.43 110.75 38.31
C THR A 458 73.04 109.87 37.11
N ALA A 459 73.41 110.28 35.90
CA ALA A 459 73.08 109.53 34.67
C ALA A 459 73.72 108.13 34.63
N LYS A 460 74.92 107.95 35.21
CA LYS A 460 75.54 106.62 35.39
C LYS A 460 74.70 105.71 36.30
N ALA A 461 74.30 106.21 37.47
CA ALA A 461 73.50 105.44 38.42
C ALA A 461 72.13 105.05 37.85
N GLU A 462 71.50 105.91 37.05
CA GLU A 462 70.25 105.59 36.34
C GLU A 462 70.46 104.54 35.24
N SER A 463 71.55 104.63 34.47
CA SER A 463 71.93 103.65 33.44
C SER A 463 72.20 102.25 34.01
N GLU A 464 72.98 102.15 35.09
CA GLU A 464 73.26 100.89 35.77
C GLU A 464 71.97 100.24 36.30
N LYS A 465 71.13 101.02 36.99
CA LYS A 465 69.84 100.57 37.54
C LYS A 465 68.85 100.11 36.47
N ALA A 466 68.76 100.83 35.33
CA ALA A 466 67.90 100.43 34.22
C ALA A 466 68.43 99.17 33.52
N THR A 467 69.75 99.01 33.43
CA THR A 467 70.41 97.80 32.89
C THR A 467 70.18 96.57 33.78
N GLU A 468 70.23 96.72 35.10
CA GLU A 468 69.89 95.65 36.05
C GLU A 468 68.42 95.23 35.93
N LYS A 469 67.50 96.22 35.92
CA LYS A 469 66.07 96.00 35.66
C LYS A 469 65.80 95.23 34.35
N ALA A 470 66.56 95.53 33.29
CA ALA A 470 66.47 94.81 32.01
C ALA A 470 66.99 93.36 32.08
N ARG A 471 68.01 93.07 32.90
CA ARG A 471 68.48 91.70 33.17
C ARG A 471 67.45 90.89 33.96
N ASP A 472 66.89 91.47 35.02
CA ASP A 472 65.86 90.79 35.84
C ASP A 472 64.61 90.48 35.03
N ALA A 473 64.14 91.42 34.20
CA ALA A 473 63.02 91.16 33.30
C ALA A 473 63.35 90.11 32.23
N ALA A 474 64.59 90.03 31.75
CA ALA A 474 65.03 88.96 30.84
C ALA A 474 65.10 87.59 31.53
N LYS A 475 65.52 87.53 32.79
CA LYS A 475 65.48 86.31 33.61
C LYS A 475 64.05 85.86 33.87
N ALA A 476 63.14 86.77 34.22
CA ALA A 476 61.74 86.45 34.45
C ALA A 476 61.03 85.89 33.19
N VAL A 477 61.51 86.20 31.98
CA VAL A 477 61.08 85.54 30.73
C VAL A 477 61.59 84.11 30.62
N ALA A 478 62.82 83.82 31.05
CA ALA A 478 63.34 82.45 31.09
C ALA A 478 62.57 81.59 32.10
N ASP A 479 62.42 82.07 33.34
CA ASP A 479 61.68 81.38 34.41
C ASP A 479 60.21 81.09 33.99
N ALA A 480 59.58 82.01 33.24
CA ALA A 480 58.23 81.82 32.68
C ALA A 480 58.19 80.81 31.52
N ARG A 481 59.23 80.76 30.67
CA ARG A 481 59.34 79.77 29.57
C ARG A 481 59.59 78.36 30.09
N ASP A 482 60.42 78.20 31.13
CA ASP A 482 60.62 76.90 31.79
C ASP A 482 59.32 76.42 32.46
N THR A 483 58.53 77.36 33.02
CA THR A 483 57.19 77.08 33.55
C THR A 483 56.22 76.62 32.44
N LEU A 484 56.32 77.18 31.23
CA LEU A 484 55.53 76.75 30.07
C LEU A 484 55.91 75.33 29.62
N VAL A 485 57.20 75.03 29.45
CA VAL A 485 57.66 73.68 29.10
C VAL A 485 57.17 72.64 30.13
N ALA A 486 57.29 72.96 31.43
CA ALA A 486 56.80 72.11 32.51
C ALA A 486 55.26 72.02 32.62
N ALA A 487 54.50 72.81 31.87
CA ALA A 487 53.06 72.67 31.69
C ALA A 487 52.73 71.84 30.43
N GLU A 488 53.45 72.06 29.33
CA GLU A 488 53.30 71.31 28.08
C GLU A 488 53.67 69.83 28.27
N ASP A 489 54.72 69.51 29.02
CA ASP A 489 55.07 68.14 29.42
C ASP A 489 53.96 67.47 30.24
N LYS A 490 53.30 68.20 31.15
CA LYS A 490 52.16 67.66 31.93
C LYS A 490 50.94 67.42 31.07
N MET A 491 50.65 68.31 30.12
CA MET A 491 49.56 68.13 29.16
C MET A 491 49.83 66.91 28.27
N ASN A 492 51.07 66.73 27.78
CA ASN A 492 51.48 65.56 27.01
C ASN A 492 51.34 64.26 27.83
N ALA A 493 51.79 64.27 29.10
CA ALA A 493 51.62 63.14 30.01
C ALA A 493 50.15 62.83 30.32
N ALA A 494 49.30 63.85 30.49
CA ALA A 494 47.86 63.68 30.69
C ALA A 494 47.15 63.09 29.46
N VAL A 495 47.53 63.51 28.25
CA VAL A 495 46.99 62.92 26.99
C VAL A 495 47.46 61.47 26.80
N ALA A 496 48.71 61.16 27.14
CA ALA A 496 49.20 59.78 27.13
C ALA A 496 48.48 58.89 28.15
N ALA A 497 48.28 59.39 29.37
CA ALA A 497 47.53 58.70 30.42
C ALA A 497 46.06 58.51 30.04
N GLN A 498 45.40 59.52 29.46
CA GLN A 498 44.05 59.43 28.92
C GLN A 498 43.94 58.29 27.91
N LYS A 499 44.85 58.23 26.92
CA LYS A 499 44.82 57.17 25.91
C LYS A 499 44.96 55.78 26.57
N GLN A 500 45.93 55.63 27.47
CA GLN A 500 46.17 54.35 28.15
C GLN A 500 44.98 53.92 29.02
N ALA A 501 44.34 54.85 29.73
CA ALA A 501 43.17 54.58 30.56
C ALA A 501 41.94 54.19 29.72
N LEU A 502 41.70 54.88 28.60
CA LEU A 502 40.64 54.51 27.65
C LEU A 502 40.86 53.14 27.03
N GLU A 503 42.09 52.85 26.55
CA GLU A 503 42.41 51.57 25.92
C GLU A 503 42.32 50.39 26.92
N GLN A 504 42.58 50.64 28.22
CA GLN A 504 42.30 49.70 29.31
C GLN A 504 40.79 49.57 29.64
N ALA A 505 40.01 50.65 29.57
CA ALA A 505 38.57 50.63 29.83
C ALA A 505 37.75 50.04 28.67
N GLU A 506 38.26 50.09 27.44
CA GLU A 506 37.63 49.53 26.24
C GLU A 506 37.79 48.00 26.16
N ALA A 507 38.84 47.44 26.77
CA ALA A 507 39.07 45.99 26.82
C ALA A 507 37.90 45.18 27.43
N PRO A 508 37.35 45.50 28.63
CA PRO A 508 36.18 44.80 29.17
C PRO A 508 34.91 45.07 28.37
N VAL A 509 34.78 46.20 27.64
CA VAL A 509 33.67 46.42 26.71
C VAL A 509 33.73 45.39 25.58
N ARG A 510 34.89 45.23 24.93
CA ARG A 510 35.09 44.22 23.87
C ARG A 510 34.85 42.79 24.36
N GLU A 511 35.27 42.46 25.58
CA GLU A 511 35.00 41.15 26.19
C GLU A 511 33.48 40.92 26.38
N ALA A 512 32.78 41.93 26.91
CA ALA A 512 31.33 41.86 27.12
C ALA A 512 30.53 41.83 25.80
N GLU A 513 30.99 42.49 24.72
CA GLU A 513 30.39 42.34 23.39
C GLU A 513 30.57 40.92 22.84
N GLY A 514 31.78 40.34 22.98
CA GLY A 514 32.02 38.93 22.62
C GLY A 514 31.16 37.94 23.40
N LYS A 515 30.98 38.17 24.71
CA LYS A 515 30.05 37.39 25.56
C LYS A 515 28.60 37.53 25.08
N ARG A 516 28.13 38.75 24.82
CA ARG A 516 26.77 39.05 24.36
C ARG A 516 26.48 38.40 23.00
N ASP A 517 27.42 38.43 22.06
CA ASP A 517 27.22 37.80 20.75
C ASP A 517 27.25 36.25 20.81
N ALA A 518 28.11 35.67 21.66
CA ALA A 518 28.09 34.23 21.92
C ALA A 518 26.79 33.78 22.60
N ALA A 519 26.28 34.54 23.57
CA ALA A 519 25.01 34.28 24.24
C ALA A 519 23.82 34.44 23.29
N ASN A 520 23.79 35.51 22.49
CA ASN A 520 22.75 35.78 21.49
C ASN A 520 22.65 34.64 20.46
N LYS A 521 23.80 34.22 19.89
CA LYS A 521 23.83 33.06 19.01
C LYS A 521 23.29 31.79 19.68
N THR A 522 23.69 31.55 20.93
CA THR A 522 23.23 30.37 21.70
C THR A 522 21.71 30.41 21.94
N ALA A 523 21.15 31.56 22.28
CA ALA A 523 19.72 31.78 22.46
C ALA A 523 18.92 31.64 21.15
N SER A 524 19.48 32.12 20.04
CA SER A 524 18.92 31.95 18.69
C SER A 524 18.90 30.47 18.28
N ASP A 525 20.04 29.78 18.36
CA ASP A 525 20.18 28.35 18.04
C ASP A 525 19.25 27.48 18.91
N ALA A 526 19.09 27.80 20.19
CA ALA A 526 18.15 27.11 21.08
C ALA A 526 16.68 27.38 20.69
N THR A 527 16.35 28.62 20.33
CA THR A 527 15.00 29.01 19.88
C THR A 527 14.62 28.32 18.56
N GLU A 528 15.54 28.23 17.60
CA GLU A 528 15.36 27.50 16.35
C GLU A 528 15.16 25.99 16.59
N LYS A 529 15.93 25.37 17.48
CA LYS A 529 15.78 23.95 17.85
C LYS A 529 14.43 23.66 18.49
N VAL A 530 13.97 24.50 19.44
CA VAL A 530 12.63 24.38 20.04
C VAL A 530 11.53 24.51 18.98
N ARG A 531 11.61 25.50 18.09
CA ARG A 531 10.65 25.71 16.99
C ARG A 531 10.58 24.48 16.08
N SER A 532 11.72 24.05 15.56
CA SER A 532 11.83 22.94 14.61
C SER A 532 11.34 21.61 15.20
N LEU A 533 11.59 21.38 16.49
CA LEU A 533 11.08 20.20 17.19
C LEU A 533 9.57 20.28 17.43
N LYS A 534 9.02 21.45 17.79
CA LYS A 534 7.57 21.64 17.94
C LYS A 534 6.82 21.49 16.61
N GLU A 535 7.37 22.00 15.52
CA GLU A 535 6.82 21.81 14.16
C GLU A 535 6.81 20.32 13.76
N ARG A 536 7.90 19.59 14.06
CA ARG A 536 7.98 18.13 13.85
C ARG A 536 6.98 17.36 14.72
N VAL A 537 6.78 17.76 15.98
CA VAL A 537 5.77 17.17 16.88
C VAL A 537 4.36 17.39 16.34
N ALA A 538 4.03 18.62 15.91
CA ALA A 538 2.73 18.95 15.32
C ALA A 538 2.46 18.15 14.03
N GLY A 539 3.49 17.91 13.20
CA GLY A 539 3.39 17.04 12.03
C GLY A 539 3.17 15.55 12.36
N LEU A 540 3.53 15.10 13.57
CA LEU A 540 3.36 13.71 14.02
C LEU A 540 2.06 13.47 14.79
N GLU A 541 1.49 14.48 15.45
CA GLU A 541 0.23 14.34 16.22
C GLU A 541 -0.92 13.65 15.45
N PRO A 542 -1.18 13.95 14.16
CA PRO A 542 -2.19 13.23 13.38
C PRO A 542 -1.91 11.73 13.26
N THR A 543 -0.64 11.32 13.16
CA THR A 543 -0.27 9.90 13.03
C THR A 543 -0.40 9.17 14.36
N TRP A 544 -0.11 9.83 15.49
CA TRP A 544 -0.36 9.29 16.83
C TRP A 544 -1.85 9.16 17.16
N ALA A 545 -2.67 10.11 16.68
CA ALA A 545 -4.13 10.02 16.76
C ALA A 545 -4.65 8.84 15.94
N GLN A 546 -4.23 8.72 14.68
CA GLN A 546 -4.58 7.58 13.79
C GLN A 546 -4.14 6.23 14.36
N ALA A 547 -2.96 6.14 14.99
CA ALA A 547 -2.50 4.92 15.68
C ALA A 547 -3.44 4.53 16.83
N THR A 548 -3.93 5.51 17.58
CA THR A 548 -4.87 5.29 18.70
C THR A 548 -6.26 4.90 18.21
N GLU A 549 -6.76 5.53 17.14
CA GLU A 549 -8.02 5.16 16.49
C GLU A 549 -7.96 3.76 15.87
N ARG A 550 -6.86 3.42 15.19
CA ARG A 550 -6.62 2.10 14.61
C ARG A 550 -6.61 1.00 15.68
N LEU A 551 -6.00 1.25 16.83
CA LEU A 551 -6.07 0.34 17.98
C LEU A 551 -7.51 0.15 18.48
N ALA A 552 -8.24 1.23 18.75
CA ALA A 552 -9.62 1.15 19.24
C ALA A 552 -10.55 0.44 18.24
N LYS A 553 -10.32 0.63 16.93
CA LYS A 553 -11.00 -0.11 15.86
C LYS A 553 -10.62 -1.60 15.88
N ALA A 554 -9.33 -1.93 15.92
CA ALA A 554 -8.88 -3.32 15.92
C ALA A 554 -9.37 -4.12 17.14
N GLU A 555 -9.47 -3.49 18.32
CA GLU A 555 -10.05 -4.12 19.52
C GLU A 555 -11.54 -4.43 19.34
N LYS A 556 -12.30 -3.52 18.71
CA LYS A 556 -13.71 -3.72 18.36
C LYS A 556 -13.90 -4.80 17.29
N ASP A 557 -13.12 -4.74 16.21
CA ASP A 557 -13.20 -5.67 15.08
C ASP A 557 -12.78 -7.09 15.49
N MET A 558 -11.75 -7.24 16.34
CA MET A 558 -11.39 -8.52 16.95
C MET A 558 -12.51 -9.06 17.85
N THR A 559 -13.11 -8.23 18.70
CA THR A 559 -14.23 -8.64 19.56
C THR A 559 -15.42 -9.13 18.72
N ALA A 560 -15.75 -8.44 17.63
CA ALA A 560 -16.82 -8.83 16.72
C ALA A 560 -16.49 -10.12 15.94
N ALA A 561 -15.26 -10.27 15.45
CA ALA A 561 -14.82 -11.45 14.72
C ALA A 561 -14.78 -12.70 15.61
N GLN A 562 -14.32 -12.56 16.86
CA GLN A 562 -14.32 -13.63 17.86
C GLN A 562 -15.76 -14.09 18.16
N ALA A 563 -16.68 -13.15 18.42
CA ALA A 563 -18.09 -13.47 18.65
C ALA A 563 -18.76 -14.15 17.43
N ALA A 564 -18.40 -13.74 16.21
CA ALA A 564 -18.87 -14.39 14.98
C ALA A 564 -18.30 -15.81 14.81
N ALA A 565 -17.04 -16.04 15.18
CA ALA A 565 -16.42 -17.37 15.14
C ALA A 565 -17.04 -18.32 16.18
N ASP A 566 -17.28 -17.86 17.41
CA ASP A 566 -17.93 -18.67 18.44
C ASP A 566 -19.41 -18.95 18.12
N ALA A 567 -20.14 -18.00 17.53
CA ALA A 567 -21.50 -18.23 17.01
C ALA A 567 -21.53 -19.23 15.85
N ALA A 568 -20.60 -19.13 14.89
CA ALA A 568 -20.47 -20.09 13.79
C ALA A 568 -20.09 -21.50 14.30
N LYS A 569 -19.27 -21.58 15.35
CA LYS A 569 -18.89 -22.84 16.03
C LYS A 569 -20.09 -23.50 16.69
N GLU A 570 -20.89 -22.73 17.43
CA GLU A 570 -22.11 -23.24 18.06
C GLU A 570 -23.13 -23.70 17.00
N ALA A 571 -23.29 -22.95 15.91
CA ALA A 571 -24.14 -23.31 14.79
C ALA A 571 -23.67 -24.59 14.06
N ALA A 572 -22.36 -24.77 13.86
CA ALA A 572 -21.79 -25.98 13.30
C ALA A 572 -21.99 -27.21 14.21
N THR A 573 -21.87 -27.05 15.53
CA THR A 573 -22.18 -28.12 16.49
C THR A 573 -23.67 -28.50 16.46
N LYS A 574 -24.57 -27.51 16.43
CA LYS A 574 -26.03 -27.74 16.30
C LYS A 574 -26.38 -28.46 14.98
N ALA A 575 -25.74 -28.07 13.88
CA ALA A 575 -25.91 -28.74 12.59
C ALA A 575 -25.43 -30.20 12.62
N LYS A 576 -24.31 -30.50 13.29
CA LYS A 576 -23.78 -31.87 13.41
C LYS A 576 -24.74 -32.78 14.17
N ALA A 577 -25.22 -32.35 15.34
CA ALA A 577 -26.21 -33.11 16.10
C ALA A 577 -27.48 -33.39 15.28
N ALA A 578 -28.00 -32.39 14.56
CA ALA A 578 -29.16 -32.57 13.67
C ALA A 578 -28.89 -33.55 12.52
N ALA A 579 -27.70 -33.54 11.93
CA ALA A 579 -27.31 -34.49 10.89
C ALA A 579 -27.08 -35.91 11.41
N GLU A 580 -26.65 -36.07 12.66
CA GLU A 580 -26.54 -37.36 13.34
C GLU A 580 -27.94 -37.94 13.61
N THR A 581 -28.86 -37.17 14.18
CA THR A 581 -30.27 -37.58 14.34
C THR A 581 -30.94 -37.93 13.00
N ALA A 582 -30.66 -37.17 11.93
CA ALA A 582 -31.20 -37.47 10.60
C ALA A 582 -30.62 -38.78 10.01
N ARG A 583 -29.34 -39.09 10.25
CA ARG A 583 -28.72 -40.37 9.87
C ARG A 583 -29.29 -41.55 10.66
N GLU A 584 -29.54 -41.39 11.95
CA GLU A 584 -30.18 -42.40 12.78
C GLU A 584 -31.61 -42.70 12.29
N ALA A 585 -32.40 -41.65 11.99
CA ALA A 585 -33.73 -41.79 11.40
C ALA A 585 -33.70 -42.49 10.03
N ALA A 586 -32.71 -42.19 9.18
CA ALA A 586 -32.52 -42.89 7.90
C ALA A 586 -32.16 -44.37 8.11
N ALA A 587 -31.27 -44.68 9.05
CA ALA A 587 -30.89 -46.06 9.36
C ALA A 587 -32.05 -46.89 9.93
N GLU A 588 -32.93 -46.28 10.74
CA GLU A 588 -34.14 -46.95 11.24
C GLU A 588 -35.19 -47.14 10.12
N ALA A 589 -35.27 -46.20 9.18
CA ALA A 589 -36.10 -46.35 7.98
C ALA A 589 -35.58 -47.47 7.05
N VAL A 590 -34.26 -47.70 6.96
CA VAL A 590 -33.70 -48.90 6.28
C VAL A 590 -34.20 -50.18 6.95
N ARG A 591 -34.08 -50.31 8.28
CA ARG A 591 -34.54 -51.50 9.02
C ARG A 591 -36.03 -51.75 8.82
N THR A 592 -36.83 -50.69 8.87
CA THR A 592 -38.28 -50.73 8.63
C THR A 592 -38.61 -51.21 7.22
N LEU A 593 -37.88 -50.70 6.21
CA LEU A 593 -38.01 -51.10 4.81
C LEU A 593 -37.61 -52.56 4.58
N GLU A 594 -36.52 -53.03 5.17
CA GLU A 594 -36.07 -54.42 5.06
C GLU A 594 -37.08 -55.39 5.69
N ALA A 595 -37.61 -55.07 6.88
CA ALA A 595 -38.65 -55.85 7.54
C ALA A 595 -39.96 -55.89 6.73
N ALA A 596 -40.39 -54.75 6.17
CA ALA A 596 -41.59 -54.68 5.33
C ALA A 596 -41.41 -55.47 4.02
N ARG A 597 -40.26 -55.36 3.34
CA ARG A 597 -39.92 -56.14 2.15
C ARG A 597 -39.87 -57.64 2.43
N ALA A 598 -39.28 -58.06 3.55
CA ALA A 598 -39.25 -59.47 3.96
C ALA A 598 -40.67 -60.01 4.21
N THR A 599 -41.53 -59.22 4.86
CA THR A 599 -42.95 -59.56 5.10
C THR A 599 -43.72 -59.69 3.78
N ALA A 600 -43.55 -58.75 2.86
CA ALA A 600 -44.18 -58.79 1.53
C ALA A 600 -43.71 -60.01 0.72
N ALA A 601 -42.41 -60.32 0.74
CA ALA A 601 -41.88 -61.51 0.07
C ALA A 601 -42.43 -62.81 0.66
N GLN A 602 -42.57 -62.89 2.00
CA GLN A 602 -43.21 -64.03 2.67
C GLN A 602 -44.68 -64.19 2.24
N LYS A 603 -45.45 -63.10 2.20
CA LYS A 603 -46.87 -63.15 1.82
C LYS A 603 -47.10 -63.43 0.34
N GLN A 604 -46.24 -62.93 -0.55
CA GLN A 604 -46.28 -63.29 -1.96
C GLN A 604 -45.94 -64.79 -2.18
N ALA A 605 -45.01 -65.35 -1.41
CA ALA A 605 -44.70 -66.78 -1.45
C ALA A 605 -45.84 -67.65 -0.89
N GLU A 606 -46.51 -67.20 0.17
CA GLU A 606 -47.70 -67.85 0.74
C GLU A 606 -48.86 -67.87 -0.27
N LEU A 607 -49.17 -66.72 -0.89
CA LEU A 607 -50.16 -66.60 -1.98
C LEU A 607 -49.86 -67.55 -3.15
N THR A 608 -48.62 -67.59 -3.61
CA THR A 608 -48.19 -68.46 -4.72
C THR A 608 -48.41 -69.94 -4.38
N ARG A 609 -47.99 -70.38 -3.19
CA ARG A 609 -48.18 -71.75 -2.70
C ARG A 609 -49.66 -72.16 -2.61
N LEU A 610 -50.54 -71.22 -2.22
CA LEU A 610 -51.98 -71.47 -2.15
C LEU A 610 -52.61 -71.53 -3.55
N ALA A 611 -52.12 -70.75 -4.51
CA ALA A 611 -52.55 -70.82 -5.90
C ALA A 611 -52.21 -72.18 -6.53
N ASP A 612 -50.96 -72.64 -6.39
CA ASP A 612 -50.51 -73.93 -6.91
C ASP A 612 -51.33 -75.10 -6.33
N ALA A 613 -51.62 -75.06 -5.02
CA ALA A 613 -52.43 -76.07 -4.34
C ALA A 613 -53.91 -76.07 -4.80
N SER A 614 -54.50 -74.90 -5.04
CA SER A 614 -55.86 -74.77 -5.60
C SER A 614 -55.91 -75.30 -7.04
N ASN A 615 -54.98 -74.86 -7.90
CA ASN A 615 -54.91 -75.27 -9.30
C ASN A 615 -54.72 -76.79 -9.43
N THR A 616 -53.82 -77.37 -8.64
CA THR A 616 -53.60 -78.83 -8.59
C THR A 616 -54.89 -79.57 -8.23
N TYR A 617 -55.72 -79.05 -7.32
CA TYR A 617 -56.99 -79.69 -6.98
C TYR A 617 -58.02 -79.60 -8.11
N ASP A 618 -58.18 -78.44 -8.73
CA ASP A 618 -59.12 -78.26 -9.84
C ASP A 618 -58.73 -79.15 -11.05
N GLU A 619 -57.42 -79.26 -11.36
CA GLU A 619 -56.91 -80.21 -12.36
C GLU A 619 -57.27 -81.67 -12.04
N ARG A 620 -57.12 -82.11 -10.78
CA ARG A 620 -57.45 -83.49 -10.40
C ARG A 620 -58.96 -83.74 -10.46
N GLN A 621 -59.79 -82.78 -10.06
CA GLN A 621 -61.25 -82.86 -10.22
C GLN A 621 -61.67 -82.94 -11.70
N TRP A 622 -60.99 -82.22 -12.59
CA TRP A 622 -61.21 -82.35 -14.03
C TRP A 622 -60.87 -83.76 -14.55
N ASN A 623 -59.72 -84.31 -14.14
CA ASN A 623 -59.29 -85.66 -14.52
C ASN A 623 -60.26 -86.75 -14.04
N VAL A 624 -60.91 -86.59 -12.88
CA VAL A 624 -61.97 -87.51 -12.42
C VAL A 624 -63.13 -87.54 -13.41
N ARG A 625 -63.68 -86.38 -13.78
CA ARG A 625 -64.82 -86.28 -14.71
C ARG A 625 -64.49 -86.94 -16.06
N LEU A 626 -63.34 -86.60 -16.62
CA LEU A 626 -62.86 -87.13 -17.90
C LEU A 626 -62.60 -88.65 -17.87
N ALA A 627 -62.30 -89.22 -16.70
CA ALA A 627 -62.22 -90.68 -16.52
C ALA A 627 -63.63 -91.30 -16.43
N THR A 628 -64.55 -90.68 -15.67
CA THR A 628 -65.93 -91.17 -15.50
C THR A 628 -66.70 -91.22 -16.83
N GLU A 629 -66.58 -90.18 -17.65
CA GLU A 629 -67.19 -90.13 -18.99
C GLU A 629 -66.70 -91.28 -19.90
N LYS A 630 -65.42 -91.66 -19.80
CA LYS A 630 -64.85 -92.79 -20.55
C LYS A 630 -65.32 -94.14 -20.06
N ALA A 631 -65.53 -94.31 -18.75
CA ALA A 631 -66.11 -95.54 -18.20
C ALA A 631 -67.57 -95.73 -18.68
N GLN A 632 -68.38 -94.68 -18.65
CA GLN A 632 -69.76 -94.70 -19.16
C GLN A 632 -69.83 -95.03 -20.65
N ALA A 633 -68.92 -94.49 -21.46
CA ALA A 633 -68.81 -94.83 -22.89
C ALA A 633 -68.48 -96.32 -23.10
N ALA A 634 -67.53 -96.87 -22.34
CA ALA A 634 -67.17 -98.29 -22.43
C ALA A 634 -68.27 -99.23 -21.89
N GLU A 635 -69.05 -98.80 -20.89
CA GLU A 635 -70.25 -99.53 -20.40
C GLU A 635 -71.34 -99.60 -21.48
N ALA A 636 -71.51 -98.54 -22.26
CA ALA A 636 -72.44 -98.50 -23.39
C ALA A 636 -71.99 -99.39 -24.57
N GLU A 637 -70.70 -99.39 -24.92
CA GLU A 637 -70.14 -100.34 -25.90
C GLU A 637 -70.35 -101.80 -25.47
N LEU A 638 -70.14 -102.09 -24.18
CA LEU A 638 -70.35 -103.42 -23.62
C LEU A 638 -71.81 -103.91 -23.75
N ARG A 639 -72.79 -103.09 -23.35
CA ARG A 639 -74.21 -103.48 -23.53
C ARG A 639 -74.56 -103.71 -25.00
N ALA A 640 -74.08 -102.86 -25.90
CA ALA A 640 -74.34 -103.02 -27.33
C ALA A 640 -73.75 -104.33 -27.90
N ALA A 641 -72.57 -104.75 -27.43
CA ALA A 641 -71.98 -106.03 -27.80
C ALA A 641 -72.76 -107.22 -27.23
N GLN A 642 -73.21 -107.14 -25.97
CA GLN A 642 -73.99 -108.20 -25.32
C GLN A 642 -75.37 -108.39 -25.99
N ASP A 643 -76.05 -107.28 -26.33
CA ASP A 643 -77.30 -107.30 -27.10
C ASP A 643 -77.13 -107.88 -28.51
N ALA A 644 -75.98 -107.66 -29.15
CA ALA A 644 -75.66 -108.24 -30.45
C ALA A 644 -75.45 -109.76 -30.35
N HIS A 645 -74.69 -110.22 -29.35
CA HIS A 645 -74.44 -111.63 -29.09
C HIS A 645 -75.70 -112.43 -28.72
N ALA A 646 -76.62 -111.83 -27.96
CA ALA A 646 -77.90 -112.46 -27.66
C ALA A 646 -78.73 -112.70 -28.95
N LYS A 647 -78.73 -111.74 -29.87
CA LYS A 647 -79.48 -111.82 -31.14
C LYS A 647 -78.91 -112.88 -32.10
N THR A 648 -77.58 -112.95 -32.25
CA THR A 648 -76.92 -113.96 -33.10
C THR A 648 -77.06 -115.36 -32.53
N THR A 649 -76.99 -115.53 -31.20
CA THR A 649 -77.23 -116.83 -30.53
C THR A 649 -78.66 -117.34 -30.75
N LEU A 650 -79.67 -116.46 -30.70
CA LEU A 650 -81.06 -116.81 -31.03
C LEU A 650 -81.23 -117.17 -32.52
N ALA A 651 -80.55 -116.47 -33.42
CA ALA A 651 -80.55 -116.79 -34.85
C ALA A 651 -79.90 -118.16 -35.14
N LEU A 652 -78.81 -118.50 -34.46
CA LEU A 652 -78.15 -119.81 -34.53
C LEU A 652 -79.08 -120.94 -34.07
N ALA A 653 -79.79 -120.76 -32.95
CA ALA A 653 -80.74 -121.76 -32.46
C ALA A 653 -81.84 -122.05 -33.49
N ALA A 654 -82.45 -121.01 -34.06
CA ALA A 654 -83.49 -121.15 -35.09
C ALA A 654 -82.96 -121.79 -36.39
N ALA A 655 -81.73 -121.49 -36.79
CA ALA A 655 -81.12 -122.09 -37.98
C ALA A 655 -80.80 -123.59 -37.79
N ARG A 656 -80.35 -124.00 -36.60
CA ARG A 656 -80.14 -125.42 -36.25
C ARG A 656 -81.45 -126.22 -36.24
N GLU A 657 -82.53 -125.65 -35.71
CA GLU A 657 -83.87 -126.28 -35.70
C GLU A 657 -84.42 -126.50 -37.13
N ALA A 658 -84.15 -125.56 -38.04
CA ALA A 658 -84.48 -125.70 -39.46
C ALA A 658 -83.66 -126.79 -40.17
N GLU A 659 -82.37 -126.94 -39.85
CA GLU A 659 -81.52 -128.02 -40.39
C GLU A 659 -82.06 -129.41 -40.00
N GLU A 660 -82.34 -129.64 -38.71
CA GLU A 660 -82.85 -130.94 -38.24
C GLU A 660 -84.21 -131.30 -38.86
N SER A 661 -85.09 -130.29 -39.00
CA SER A 661 -86.41 -130.45 -39.60
C SER A 661 -86.34 -130.86 -41.08
N ALA A 662 -85.43 -130.25 -41.85
CA ALA A 662 -85.26 -130.58 -43.26
C ALA A 662 -84.66 -131.98 -43.48
N LEU A 663 -83.70 -132.39 -42.65
CA LEU A 663 -83.10 -133.72 -42.67
C LEU A 663 -84.11 -134.84 -42.36
N LYS A 664 -85.05 -134.60 -41.44
CA LYS A 664 -86.15 -135.54 -41.15
C LYS A 664 -87.05 -135.76 -42.37
N ALA A 665 -87.50 -134.69 -43.02
CA ALA A 665 -88.37 -134.77 -44.20
C ALA A 665 -87.69 -135.53 -45.36
N GLN A 666 -86.40 -135.28 -45.61
CA GLN A 666 -85.60 -135.99 -46.62
C GLN A 666 -85.61 -137.52 -46.38
N GLY A 667 -85.39 -137.94 -45.12
CA GLY A 667 -85.34 -139.36 -44.74
C GLY A 667 -86.70 -140.07 -44.79
N GLU A 668 -87.81 -139.35 -44.76
CA GLU A 668 -89.15 -139.92 -44.92
C GLU A 668 -89.49 -140.16 -46.41
N ALA A 669 -89.23 -139.19 -47.28
CA ALA A 669 -89.47 -139.34 -48.73
C ALA A 669 -88.70 -140.52 -49.36
N GLN A 670 -87.47 -140.80 -48.89
CA GLN A 670 -86.68 -141.94 -49.37
C GLN A 670 -87.31 -143.31 -49.02
N ARG A 671 -88.10 -143.39 -47.95
CA ARG A 671 -88.87 -144.60 -47.61
C ARG A 671 -90.08 -144.76 -48.54
N GLU A 672 -90.77 -143.66 -48.87
CA GLU A 672 -91.91 -143.68 -49.78
C GLU A 672 -91.51 -144.09 -51.21
N LEU A 673 -90.37 -143.59 -51.71
CA LEU A 673 -89.77 -144.03 -52.98
C LEU A 673 -89.50 -145.54 -52.99
N THR A 674 -88.85 -146.05 -51.93
CA THR A 674 -88.52 -147.48 -51.81
C THR A 674 -89.77 -148.37 -51.84
N ALA A 675 -90.88 -147.90 -51.27
CA ALA A 675 -92.18 -148.61 -51.32
C ALA A 675 -92.80 -148.60 -52.73
N ALA A 676 -92.73 -147.47 -53.44
CA ALA A 676 -93.25 -147.34 -54.81
C ALA A 676 -92.54 -148.28 -55.80
N GLU A 677 -91.20 -148.42 -55.69
CA GLU A 677 -90.44 -149.34 -56.54
C GLU A 677 -90.84 -150.81 -56.37
N LEU A 678 -91.27 -151.19 -55.16
CA LEU A 678 -91.69 -152.54 -54.86
C LEU A 678 -93.01 -152.88 -55.57
N ALA A 679 -93.96 -151.94 -55.57
CA ALA A 679 -95.25 -152.09 -56.26
C ALA A 679 -95.09 -152.22 -57.79
N LEU A 680 -94.14 -151.49 -58.40
CA LEU A 680 -93.81 -151.61 -59.82
C LEU A 680 -93.36 -153.02 -60.20
N LYS A 681 -92.48 -153.63 -59.40
CA LYS A 681 -91.98 -155.00 -59.62
C LYS A 681 -93.10 -156.05 -59.53
N VAL A 682 -94.14 -155.80 -58.72
CA VAL A 682 -95.33 -156.67 -58.66
C VAL A 682 -96.17 -156.53 -59.94
N ALA A 683 -96.50 -155.31 -60.36
CA ALA A 683 -97.32 -155.07 -61.56
C ALA A 683 -96.70 -155.66 -62.84
N GLN A 684 -95.37 -155.60 -62.97
CA GLN A 684 -94.63 -156.17 -64.12
C GLN A 684 -94.77 -157.69 -64.23
N ARG A 685 -94.90 -158.40 -63.09
CA ARG A 685 -94.99 -159.87 -63.05
C ARG A 685 -96.35 -160.39 -63.54
N ASP A 686 -97.44 -159.68 -63.24
CA ASP A 686 -98.79 -160.09 -63.66
C ASP A 686 -98.97 -160.02 -65.18
N LEU A 687 -98.30 -159.06 -65.84
CA LEU A 687 -98.28 -158.92 -67.30
C LEU A 687 -97.61 -160.13 -68.00
N GLU A 688 -96.57 -160.69 -67.39
CA GLU A 688 -95.81 -161.78 -67.98
C GLU A 688 -96.58 -163.12 -67.96
N LEU A 689 -97.51 -163.26 -67.01
CA LEU A 689 -98.46 -164.39 -66.92
C LEU A 689 -99.61 -164.28 -67.93
N ALA A 690 -100.12 -163.07 -68.20
CA ALA A 690 -101.22 -162.82 -69.12
C ALA A 690 -100.95 -163.23 -70.59
N ARG A 691 -99.69 -163.44 -70.97
CA ARG A 691 -99.27 -163.69 -72.36
C ARG A 691 -99.24 -165.16 -72.78
N GLN A 692 -99.57 -166.13 -71.91
CA GLN A 692 -99.21 -167.54 -72.11
C GLN A 692 -100.36 -168.52 -72.47
N GLN A 693 -101.61 -168.06 -72.67
CA GLN A 693 -102.80 -168.95 -72.65
C GLN A 693 -103.69 -168.97 -73.92
N ALA A 694 -103.16 -168.78 -75.14
CA ALA A 694 -103.94 -168.92 -76.39
C ALA A 694 -103.14 -169.48 -77.60
N PRO A 695 -103.72 -170.37 -78.43
CA PRO A 695 -103.07 -170.94 -79.62
C PRO A 695 -103.38 -170.19 -80.94
N THR A 696 -102.58 -170.44 -81.98
CA THR A 696 -102.42 -169.56 -83.17
C THR A 696 -102.65 -170.26 -84.52
N PRO A 697 -103.00 -169.50 -85.57
CA PRO A 697 -102.58 -169.78 -86.96
C PRO A 697 -101.68 -168.69 -87.58
N GLU A 698 -100.69 -169.14 -88.36
CA GLU A 698 -100.10 -168.57 -89.60
C GLU A 698 -99.94 -167.03 -89.75
N GLN A 699 -98.73 -166.47 -89.67
CA GLN A 699 -97.62 -166.46 -90.66
C GLN A 699 -97.77 -165.54 -91.90
N LYS A 700 -96.93 -164.49 -91.95
CA LYS A 700 -96.15 -164.04 -93.13
C LYS A 700 -94.84 -163.35 -92.65
N PRO A 701 -93.79 -163.17 -93.48
CA PRO A 701 -92.43 -163.50 -93.01
C PRO A 701 -91.36 -162.39 -93.09
N GLY A 702 -90.49 -162.37 -92.08
CA GLY A 702 -89.02 -162.42 -92.23
C GLY A 702 -88.24 -161.23 -92.82
N GLN A 703 -87.76 -160.34 -91.94
CA GLN A 703 -86.37 -159.81 -91.93
C GLN A 703 -86.08 -159.36 -90.47
N LYS A 704 -85.18 -160.02 -89.71
CA LYS A 704 -83.70 -160.11 -89.73
C LYS A 704 -82.98 -158.91 -89.06
N PRO A 705 -81.88 -159.13 -88.32
CA PRO A 705 -81.42 -158.19 -87.28
C PRO A 705 -80.02 -157.59 -87.51
N GLY A 706 -79.65 -156.55 -86.75
CA GLY A 706 -78.29 -155.99 -86.78
C GLY A 706 -77.98 -154.93 -85.71
N SER A 707 -77.12 -155.31 -84.76
CA SER A 707 -76.15 -154.50 -84.00
C SER A 707 -76.12 -152.95 -84.10
N LYS A 708 -76.19 -152.31 -82.93
CA LYS A 708 -75.17 -151.42 -82.29
C LYS A 708 -73.88 -151.06 -83.09
N PRO A 709 -73.17 -149.94 -82.78
CA PRO A 709 -73.32 -149.04 -81.62
C PRO A 709 -73.29 -147.52 -81.95
N GLY A 710 -73.38 -146.69 -80.90
CA GLY A 710 -72.57 -145.45 -80.83
C GLY A 710 -73.27 -144.13 -81.16
N LYS A 711 -73.94 -143.53 -80.18
CA LYS A 711 -74.22 -142.08 -80.13
C LYS A 711 -73.93 -141.57 -78.71
N PRO A 712 -72.98 -140.64 -78.51
CA PRO A 712 -72.70 -140.08 -77.19
C PRO A 712 -73.65 -138.91 -76.90
N GLU A 713 -74.59 -139.12 -75.99
CA GLU A 713 -75.27 -138.04 -75.27
C GLU A 713 -74.68 -138.02 -73.86
N ASN A 714 -73.83 -137.02 -73.59
CA ASN A 714 -72.99 -136.97 -72.40
C ASN A 714 -73.32 -135.72 -71.56
N PRO A 715 -73.93 -135.86 -70.37
CA PRO A 715 -74.24 -134.74 -69.48
C PRO A 715 -73.06 -134.41 -68.55
N ALA A 716 -72.89 -133.12 -68.26
CA ALA A 716 -72.14 -132.59 -67.10
C ALA A 716 -72.83 -131.26 -66.71
N VAL A 717 -73.31 -131.05 -65.48
CA VAL A 717 -72.61 -131.00 -64.18
C VAL A 717 -71.79 -129.71 -64.03
N PRO A 718 -71.94 -128.93 -62.94
CA PRO A 718 -71.64 -127.49 -62.92
C PRO A 718 -70.32 -127.14 -62.22
N GLU A 719 -70.02 -125.85 -62.12
CA GLU A 719 -69.06 -125.32 -61.14
C GLU A 719 -69.62 -124.09 -60.42
N ASN A 720 -69.13 -123.84 -59.19
CA ASN A 720 -69.74 -122.95 -58.20
C ASN A 720 -68.74 -121.79 -57.83
N PRO A 721 -68.69 -121.13 -56.64
CA PRO A 721 -68.15 -119.77 -56.54
C PRO A 721 -66.72 -119.72 -55.95
N GLY A 722 -66.16 -118.51 -55.82
CA GLY A 722 -64.78 -118.30 -55.35
C GLY A 722 -64.56 -117.03 -54.52
N GLN A 723 -65.29 -116.84 -53.41
CA GLN A 723 -65.01 -115.77 -52.45
C GLN A 723 -64.21 -116.27 -51.23
N SER A 724 -62.91 -115.95 -51.20
CA SER A 724 -62.11 -115.79 -49.98
C SER A 724 -61.95 -117.06 -49.09
N PRO A 725 -61.26 -117.04 -47.92
CA PRO A 725 -60.44 -115.98 -47.32
C PRO A 725 -58.98 -116.39 -46.98
N ALA A 726 -58.11 -115.40 -46.75
CA ALA A 726 -56.89 -115.57 -45.95
C ALA A 726 -56.40 -114.25 -45.32
N ALA A 727 -56.47 -114.20 -43.99
CA ALA A 727 -55.68 -113.34 -43.09
C ALA A 727 -55.39 -114.22 -41.85
N PRO A 728 -54.23 -114.13 -41.18
CA PRO A 728 -53.79 -112.92 -40.45
C PRO A 728 -52.31 -112.55 -40.80
N SER A 729 -51.58 -111.61 -40.19
CA SER A 729 -51.63 -111.00 -38.85
C SER A 729 -51.26 -109.50 -38.84
N PRO A 730 -51.62 -108.74 -37.78
CA PRO A 730 -51.56 -107.28 -37.77
C PRO A 730 -50.24 -106.69 -37.25
N SER A 731 -50.01 -105.41 -37.55
CA SER A 731 -49.16 -104.51 -36.75
C SER A 731 -49.64 -103.06 -36.88
N GLN A 732 -50.29 -102.59 -35.82
CA GLN A 732 -50.78 -101.23 -35.55
C GLN A 732 -50.59 -100.97 -34.04
N PRO A 733 -50.75 -99.73 -33.51
CA PRO A 733 -51.18 -98.49 -34.17
C PRO A 733 -50.19 -97.32 -33.99
N ALA A 734 -50.58 -96.14 -34.46
CA ALA A 734 -49.97 -94.87 -34.07
C ALA A 734 -50.75 -94.18 -32.93
N GLY A 735 -50.04 -93.41 -32.09
CA GLY A 735 -50.62 -92.19 -31.47
C GLY A 735 -50.84 -92.13 -29.95
N LYS A 736 -49.78 -91.77 -29.19
CA LYS A 736 -49.84 -91.10 -27.85
C LYS A 736 -50.38 -91.99 -26.68
N PRO A 737 -50.27 -91.61 -25.38
CA PRO A 737 -49.81 -90.34 -24.78
C PRO A 737 -48.60 -90.48 -23.80
N ALA A 738 -48.59 -89.70 -22.70
CA ALA A 738 -47.39 -89.18 -22.00
C ALA A 738 -46.92 -89.94 -20.72
N ALA A 739 -45.85 -89.38 -20.11
CA ALA A 739 -45.19 -89.72 -18.82
C ALA A 739 -44.17 -90.89 -18.88
N LYS A 740 -43.06 -90.90 -18.12
CA LYS A 740 -42.81 -90.37 -16.75
C LYS A 740 -41.41 -89.73 -16.55
N HIS A 741 -41.17 -89.24 -15.33
CA HIS A 741 -39.95 -88.59 -14.83
C HIS A 741 -38.68 -89.46 -14.86
N SER A 742 -37.53 -88.80 -14.99
CA SER A 742 -36.35 -89.00 -14.13
C SER A 742 -35.88 -87.63 -13.62
N ALA A 743 -35.21 -87.59 -12.47
CA ALA A 743 -34.92 -86.36 -11.73
C ALA A 743 -33.56 -85.73 -12.05
N ALA A 744 -33.46 -84.40 -11.88
CA ALA A 744 -32.29 -83.67 -11.39
C ALA A 744 -32.70 -82.23 -11.00
N GLU A 745 -32.09 -81.65 -9.96
CA GLU A 745 -32.15 -80.19 -9.72
C GLU A 745 -31.40 -79.43 -10.85
N ASN A 746 -31.65 -78.15 -11.16
CA ASN A 746 -31.51 -77.00 -10.25
C ASN A 746 -32.06 -75.70 -10.91
N LYS A 747 -31.94 -74.56 -10.22
CA LYS A 747 -32.48 -73.26 -10.62
C LYS A 747 -31.85 -72.65 -11.88
N THR A 748 -32.73 -72.19 -12.78
CA THR A 748 -32.87 -70.81 -13.29
C THR A 748 -31.62 -69.99 -13.66
N THR A 749 -31.68 -69.41 -14.88
CA THR A 749 -30.94 -68.23 -15.39
C THR A 749 -29.43 -68.30 -15.65
N THR A 750 -29.10 -68.61 -16.90
CA THR A 750 -28.50 -67.69 -17.92
C THR A 750 -27.16 -66.97 -17.64
N VAL A 751 -26.32 -66.91 -18.70
CA VAL A 751 -25.02 -66.20 -18.83
C VAL A 751 -23.78 -66.86 -18.19
N LYS A 752 -23.25 -67.86 -18.91
CA LYS A 752 -21.79 -68.05 -19.09
C LYS A 752 -21.17 -66.77 -19.72
N ARG A 753 -19.90 -66.39 -19.50
CA ARG A 753 -18.83 -66.93 -18.64
C ARG A 753 -17.70 -65.87 -18.48
N ALA A 754 -16.98 -65.99 -17.37
CA ALA A 754 -15.69 -65.39 -16.97
C ALA A 754 -14.56 -65.37 -18.05
N ALA A 755 -13.37 -64.79 -17.85
CA ALA A 755 -12.61 -64.46 -16.61
C ALA A 755 -11.66 -63.25 -16.86
N ALA A 756 -11.31 -62.40 -15.87
CA ALA A 756 -10.29 -62.57 -14.81
C ALA A 756 -8.83 -62.72 -15.35
N LYS A 757 -7.74 -62.29 -14.69
CA LYS A 757 -7.44 -61.97 -13.26
C LYS A 757 -6.12 -61.13 -13.22
N ASN A 758 -5.88 -60.15 -12.34
CA ASN A 758 -5.34 -60.21 -10.95
C ASN A 758 -5.21 -58.74 -10.44
N ALA A 759 -5.50 -58.35 -9.19
CA ALA A 759 -4.79 -58.59 -7.91
C ALA A 759 -3.37 -57.93 -7.84
N ALA A 760 -2.96 -57.17 -6.81
CA ALA A 760 -3.61 -56.71 -5.57
C ALA A 760 -2.91 -55.41 -4.99
N PRO A 761 -3.48 -54.69 -3.98
CA PRO A 761 -2.97 -53.41 -3.47
C PRO A 761 -2.36 -53.45 -2.05
N THR A 762 -1.71 -52.37 -1.61
CA THR A 762 -1.55 -52.02 -0.17
C THR A 762 -1.26 -50.52 0.08
N GLN A 763 -1.48 -50.06 1.33
CA GLN A 763 -1.36 -48.66 1.78
C GLN A 763 -0.04 -48.37 2.51
N LYS A 764 0.34 -47.08 2.62
CA LYS A 764 0.80 -46.44 3.87
C LYS A 764 0.69 -44.90 3.83
N LEU A 765 0.98 -44.24 4.96
CA LEU A 765 0.63 -42.85 5.33
C LEU A 765 1.92 -42.01 5.65
N PRO A 766 1.89 -40.71 6.04
CA PRO A 766 2.64 -39.66 5.31
C PRO A 766 3.79 -38.94 6.06
N GLU A 767 4.64 -38.26 5.29
CA GLU A 767 5.74 -37.32 5.66
C GLU A 767 6.19 -36.54 4.37
N THR A 768 6.76 -35.33 4.33
CA THR A 768 6.89 -34.15 5.24
C THR A 768 7.30 -32.88 4.39
N GLY A 769 7.24 -31.65 4.95
CA GLY A 769 7.59 -30.37 4.25
C GLY A 769 6.41 -29.76 3.45
N SER A 770 6.26 -28.45 3.20
CA SER A 770 7.17 -27.27 3.17
C SER A 770 8.26 -27.35 2.07
N ASP A 771 8.55 -26.30 1.28
CA ASP A 771 8.33 -24.86 1.48
C ASP A 771 8.06 -24.01 0.21
N MET A 772 7.63 -22.77 0.45
CA MET A 772 7.81 -21.53 -0.34
C MET A 772 7.45 -21.37 -1.85
N SER A 773 6.54 -20.42 -2.07
CA SER A 773 6.71 -19.18 -2.88
C SER A 773 6.97 -19.20 -4.39
N GLY A 774 6.15 -18.43 -5.14
CA GLY A 774 6.63 -17.72 -6.34
C GLY A 774 5.61 -17.43 -7.44
N ALA A 775 4.98 -16.24 -7.41
CA ALA A 775 4.75 -15.34 -8.57
C ALA A 775 3.67 -14.27 -8.26
N ILE A 776 4.05 -12.99 -8.34
CA ILE A 776 3.12 -11.85 -8.42
C ILE A 776 2.96 -11.48 -9.90
N GLY A 777 1.73 -11.21 -10.36
CA GLY A 777 1.42 -10.76 -11.71
C GLY A 777 0.43 -9.60 -11.72
N ALA A 778 0.64 -8.62 -12.62
CA ALA A 778 -0.24 -7.48 -12.86
C ALA A 778 -1.67 -7.93 -13.27
N ALA A 779 -2.77 -7.26 -12.93
CA ALA A 779 -3.15 -5.87 -13.21
C ALA A 779 -3.21 -5.57 -14.74
N THR A 780 -4.23 -4.93 -15.33
CA THR A 780 -5.34 -4.12 -14.75
C THR A 780 -6.54 -4.08 -15.71
N LEU A 781 -7.68 -3.52 -15.25
CA LEU A 781 -8.76 -2.89 -16.05
C LEU A 781 -9.57 -3.76 -17.04
N LEU A 782 -10.86 -3.94 -16.75
CA LEU A 782 -11.88 -3.04 -17.33
C LEU A 782 -13.18 -3.04 -16.49
N MET A 783 -13.75 -1.86 -16.23
CA MET A 783 -15.14 -1.72 -15.79
C MET A 783 -15.68 -0.39 -16.35
N LEU A 784 -16.81 -0.44 -17.06
CA LEU A 784 -17.56 0.76 -17.47
C LEU A 784 -19.05 0.41 -17.60
N ALA A 785 -19.89 1.45 -17.54
CA ALA A 785 -21.34 1.34 -17.71
C ALA A 785 -21.74 0.73 -19.07
N GLY A 786 -22.91 0.13 -19.25
CA GLY A 786 -24.10 0.12 -18.39
C GLY A 786 -25.20 1.00 -18.97
N GLY A 787 -26.29 0.40 -19.47
CA GLY A 787 -27.43 1.13 -20.03
C GLY A 787 -28.20 0.36 -21.10
N ALA A 788 -29.19 -0.44 -20.67
CA ALA A 788 -30.25 -0.95 -21.54
C ALA A 788 -31.52 -1.23 -20.71
N VAL A 789 -32.51 -0.35 -20.79
CA VAL A 789 -33.84 -0.54 -20.19
C VAL A 789 -34.84 -0.89 -21.27
N VAL A 790 -35.49 -2.06 -21.17
CA VAL A 790 -36.76 -2.36 -21.86
C VAL A 790 -37.69 -3.07 -20.87
N LEU A 791 -38.94 -2.63 -20.79
CA LEU A 791 -39.94 -3.19 -19.88
C LEU A 791 -40.58 -4.47 -20.45
N GLY A 792 -40.63 -5.52 -19.65
CA GLY A 792 -41.53 -6.67 -19.85
C GLY A 792 -42.62 -6.71 -18.77
N ARG A 793 -43.88 -6.44 -19.13
CA ARG A 793 -45.02 -6.47 -18.17
C ARG A 793 -45.64 -7.86 -18.10
N SER A 794 -45.82 -8.39 -16.89
CA SER A 794 -46.88 -9.36 -16.59
C SER A 794 -47.44 -9.13 -15.17
N ARG A 795 -48.68 -9.57 -14.92
CA ARG A 795 -49.40 -9.42 -13.64
C ARG A 795 -50.23 -10.66 -13.33
N ALA A 796 -49.91 -11.36 -12.24
CA ALA A 796 -50.82 -12.17 -11.41
C ALA A 796 -50.19 -12.18 -10.00
N ARG A 797 -50.83 -11.87 -8.85
CA ARG A 797 -52.20 -11.98 -8.31
C ARG A 797 -52.61 -13.39 -7.82
N HIS A 798 -52.73 -13.48 -6.48
CA HIS A 798 -53.33 -14.55 -5.66
C HIS A 798 -52.56 -15.90 -5.65
N ALA A 799 -52.58 -16.72 -4.59
CA ALA A 799 -53.31 -16.64 -3.30
C ALA A 799 -52.35 -16.99 -2.13
N VAL A 800 -52.39 -16.33 -0.97
CA VAL A 800 -53.13 -16.77 0.24
C VAL A 800 -52.93 -18.25 0.60
N LYS A 801 -52.02 -18.53 1.55
CA LYS A 801 -52.43 -18.78 2.94
C LYS A 801 -51.32 -18.43 3.92
#